data_AF-A0A1L9X457-F1
#
_entry.id   AF-A0A1L9X457-F1
#
_cell.length_a   1.000
_cell.length_b   1.000
_cell.length_c   1.000
_cell.angle_alpha   90.00
_cell.angle_beta   90.00
_cell.angle_gamma   90.00
#
_symmetry.space_group_name_H-M   'P 1'
#
loop_
_entity.id
_entity.type
_entity.pdbx_description
1 polymer ?
#
loop_
_entity_poly.entity_id
_entity_poly.type
_entity_poly.pdbx_seq_one_letter_code
_entity_poly.pdbx_strand_id
1 'polypeptide(L)'
;MSLQSLLCRLLVLLVPLAVTSSLYLYLYPVVHGCAFPLPQHDSHSFSDAFLATVRQHLPIDAEPAPAAPFRLLVLADPQLEGDSSLPKAEDELPARLRLHWGRIRAALTSPALPLNSSSATDAESTSDATSSNASEPDPKPIPNPDLNTRANQSTPFRINLPATQQAITSALHSLLHTDLPRALKAARKRLDLLGNDYYLAHIYRTLHWWTQPTHVTVLGDLIGSQWVSDEEFQRRGHRYWERVFQGGVRGDSFIPSAPPADTDDSNDNDFALNPTTQPSRWTNRLLNIVGNHDIGYAGDASAARIARFEETFGKVNWDVKFWLNTSSTSTSASNHDATPQIHIINLNSLTLDTPAHSRDIQSASYDYLNALIADRLAPVTDRSTFTLLLTHLPLHKRAGVCVDAPHFKFFEEDDDSPTGEEKRWFAGGLREQNHLSEWVSGNGVLEGVFGMSGDGAVEGSGWGRKGLVLTGHDHEGCDVLHFVRWGGGLDSVLKDDGEGEGEGKGEDGGEHEGEDKGKGKQETEDAAAAADADSEQRDWQWDAERYSSAQEAATTTTTTTTTTTTSTSTPSIREVTMRSMMGAYGGYAGLLSVWFDMDKQEWEYEIQMCAAGVQHIWWAVHVVDLVTLGVVVVVAVLLLLTAVRSKKPQDRENGVKSRPQKVDLKL
;
A
#
# COMPACT_ATOMS: atom_id res chain seq x y z
N MET A 1 -20.50 -7.43 -48.95
CA MET A 1 -20.71 -8.26 -47.75
C MET A 1 -21.69 -7.53 -46.84
N SER A 2 -22.70 -8.21 -46.29
CA SER A 2 -23.60 -7.57 -45.30
C SER A 2 -22.82 -7.23 -44.03
N LEU A 3 -23.11 -6.08 -43.39
CA LEU A 3 -22.54 -5.68 -42.10
C LEU A 3 -22.63 -6.84 -41.08
N GLN A 4 -23.75 -7.54 -41.07
CA GLN A 4 -23.97 -8.74 -40.25
C GLN A 4 -22.91 -9.83 -40.51
N SER A 5 -22.62 -10.14 -41.77
CA SER A 5 -21.61 -11.15 -42.11
C SER A 5 -20.20 -10.74 -41.69
N LEU A 6 -19.90 -9.45 -41.74
CA LEU A 6 -18.60 -8.91 -41.32
C LEU A 6 -18.44 -8.97 -39.80
N LEU A 7 -19.48 -8.57 -39.04
CA LEU A 7 -19.50 -8.68 -37.58
C LEU A 7 -19.47 -10.15 -37.10
N CYS A 8 -20.18 -11.06 -37.77
CA CYS A 8 -20.08 -12.49 -37.45
C CYS A 8 -18.66 -13.04 -37.67
N ARG A 9 -17.96 -12.64 -38.74
CA ARG A 9 -16.55 -13.03 -38.95
C ARG A 9 -15.62 -12.44 -37.88
N LEU A 10 -15.87 -11.20 -37.46
CA LEU A 10 -15.12 -10.58 -36.37
C LEU A 10 -15.31 -11.36 -35.05
N LEU A 11 -16.53 -11.81 -34.75
CA LEU A 11 -16.81 -12.61 -33.55
C LEU A 11 -16.07 -13.96 -33.53
N VAL A 12 -15.80 -14.57 -34.69
CA VAL A 12 -14.99 -15.81 -34.77
C VAL A 12 -13.57 -15.59 -34.23
N LEU A 13 -13.05 -14.36 -34.28
CA LEU A 13 -11.74 -14.00 -33.71
C LEU A 13 -11.87 -13.46 -32.29
N LEU A 14 -12.83 -12.57 -32.05
CA LEU A 14 -12.99 -11.89 -30.77
C LEU A 14 -13.41 -12.85 -29.64
N VAL A 15 -14.32 -13.80 -29.91
CA VAL A 15 -14.83 -14.70 -28.86
C VAL A 15 -13.73 -15.62 -28.33
N PRO A 16 -12.94 -16.34 -29.16
CA PRO A 16 -11.84 -17.15 -28.64
C PRO A 16 -10.79 -16.30 -27.92
N LEU A 17 -10.45 -15.11 -28.44
CA LEU A 17 -9.50 -14.22 -27.79
C LEU A 17 -9.98 -13.80 -26.41
N ALA A 18 -11.19 -13.26 -26.30
CA ALA A 18 -11.84 -12.88 -25.04
C ALA A 18 -11.84 -14.03 -24.04
N VAL A 19 -12.35 -15.20 -24.43
CA VAL A 19 -12.44 -16.37 -23.56
C VAL A 19 -11.06 -16.84 -23.09
N THR A 20 -10.09 -16.98 -24.00
CA THR A 20 -8.75 -17.46 -23.62
C THR A 20 -7.99 -16.46 -22.75
N SER A 21 -8.09 -15.16 -23.06
CA SER A 21 -7.45 -14.12 -22.26
C SER A 21 -8.07 -13.98 -20.87
N SER A 22 -9.39 -14.11 -20.75
CA SER A 22 -10.08 -14.05 -19.46
C SER A 22 -9.87 -15.31 -18.65
N LEU A 23 -9.80 -16.48 -19.28
CA LEU A 23 -9.36 -17.71 -18.60
C LEU A 23 -7.94 -17.57 -18.07
N TYR A 24 -6.98 -17.07 -18.86
CA TYR A 24 -5.62 -16.80 -18.38
C TYR A 24 -5.62 -15.84 -17.18
N LEU A 25 -6.37 -14.74 -17.29
CA LEU A 25 -6.39 -13.70 -16.26
C LEU A 25 -6.99 -14.21 -14.93
N TYR A 26 -8.07 -15.00 -14.96
CA TYR A 26 -8.73 -15.51 -13.76
C TYR A 26 -8.17 -16.84 -13.25
N LEU A 27 -7.40 -17.57 -14.07
CA LEU A 27 -6.68 -18.77 -13.67
C LEU A 27 -5.17 -18.53 -13.54
N TYR A 28 -4.73 -17.27 -13.44
CA TYR A 28 -3.31 -16.95 -13.30
C TYR A 28 -2.64 -17.66 -12.12
N PRO A 29 -3.28 -17.89 -10.95
CA PRO A 29 -2.61 -18.61 -9.85
C PRO A 29 -2.36 -20.08 -10.23
N VAL A 30 -3.22 -20.65 -11.07
CA VAL A 30 -3.06 -22.00 -11.62
C VAL A 30 -1.87 -22.03 -12.58
N VAL A 31 -1.79 -21.04 -13.47
CA VAL A 31 -0.71 -20.95 -14.49
C VAL A 31 0.64 -20.67 -13.83
N HIS A 32 0.65 -19.87 -12.76
CA HIS A 32 1.87 -19.47 -12.05
C HIS A 32 2.24 -20.41 -10.89
N GLY A 33 1.45 -21.47 -10.65
CA GLY A 33 1.76 -22.46 -9.61
C GLY A 33 1.71 -21.90 -8.19
N CYS A 34 0.82 -20.95 -7.93
CA CYS A 34 0.72 -20.30 -6.63
C CYS A 34 0.02 -21.22 -5.63
N ALA A 35 0.70 -21.61 -4.56
CA ALA A 35 0.18 -22.48 -3.53
C ALA A 35 0.90 -22.23 -2.20
N PHE A 36 0.21 -22.44 -1.08
CA PHE A 36 0.87 -22.39 0.22
C PHE A 36 1.90 -23.52 0.32
N PRO A 37 3.17 -23.23 0.70
CA PRO A 37 4.17 -24.26 0.93
C PRO A 37 3.69 -25.32 1.92
N LEU A 38 4.09 -26.58 1.72
CA LEU A 38 3.64 -27.69 2.56
C LEU A 38 4.67 -28.05 3.64
N PRO A 39 4.21 -28.59 4.79
CA PRO A 39 5.08 -29.20 5.80
C PRO A 39 5.75 -30.51 5.32
N GLN A 40 6.76 -30.49 4.44
CA GLN A 40 7.47 -31.71 4.00
C GLN A 40 8.97 -31.50 3.70
N HIS A 41 9.76 -32.54 3.98
CA HIS A 41 11.23 -32.60 4.00
C HIS A 41 11.93 -32.86 2.65
N ASP A 42 11.21 -32.89 1.52
CA ASP A 42 11.78 -33.32 0.23
C ASP A 42 11.67 -32.30 -0.92
N SER A 43 12.64 -32.38 -1.85
CA SER A 43 12.93 -31.44 -2.94
C SER A 43 11.84 -31.28 -4.03
N HIS A 44 10.69 -31.94 -3.87
CA HIS A 44 9.52 -31.85 -4.77
C HIS A 44 8.38 -30.98 -4.23
N SER A 45 8.61 -30.28 -3.12
CA SER A 45 7.64 -29.50 -2.33
C SER A 45 6.70 -28.59 -3.14
N PHE A 46 7.17 -27.86 -4.17
CA PHE A 46 6.32 -26.94 -4.93
C PHE A 46 5.25 -27.62 -5.79
N SER A 47 5.59 -28.72 -6.48
CA SER A 47 4.60 -29.47 -7.27
C SER A 47 3.55 -30.12 -6.38
N ASP A 48 3.95 -30.56 -5.19
CA ASP A 48 3.06 -31.20 -4.23
C ASP A 48 2.13 -30.18 -3.56
N ALA A 49 2.64 -29.00 -3.23
CA ALA A 49 1.84 -27.87 -2.74
C ALA A 49 0.74 -27.48 -3.73
N PHE A 50 1.11 -27.32 -5.01
CA PHE A 50 0.16 -27.00 -6.06
C PHE A 50 -0.92 -28.08 -6.21
N LEU A 51 -0.53 -29.36 -6.26
CA LEU A 51 -1.47 -30.48 -6.37
C LEU A 51 -2.39 -30.57 -5.13
N ALA A 52 -1.87 -30.27 -3.93
CA ALA A 52 -2.67 -30.20 -2.72
C ALA A 52 -3.72 -29.09 -2.81
N THR A 53 -3.36 -27.90 -3.31
CA THR A 53 -4.32 -26.81 -3.57
C THR A 53 -5.36 -27.23 -4.61
N VAL A 54 -4.97 -27.86 -5.73
CA VAL A 54 -5.92 -28.36 -6.74
C VAL A 54 -6.93 -29.33 -6.12
N ARG A 55 -6.49 -30.24 -5.24
CA ARG A 55 -7.37 -31.22 -4.57
C ARG A 55 -8.43 -30.55 -3.70
N GLN A 56 -8.18 -29.38 -3.12
CA GLN A 56 -9.17 -28.63 -2.32
C GLN A 56 -10.38 -28.17 -3.14
N HIS A 57 -10.22 -28.05 -4.47
CA HIS A 57 -11.28 -27.64 -5.38
C HIS A 57 -11.99 -28.83 -6.05
N LEU A 58 -11.58 -30.07 -5.77
CA LEU A 58 -12.21 -31.27 -6.28
C LEU A 58 -13.13 -31.89 -5.21
N PRO A 59 -14.38 -32.26 -5.56
CA PRO A 59 -15.30 -32.93 -4.64
C PRO A 59 -14.93 -34.40 -4.50
N ILE A 60 -13.79 -34.68 -3.87
CA ILE A 60 -13.30 -36.02 -3.58
C ILE A 60 -13.35 -36.18 -2.05
N ASP A 61 -13.96 -37.27 -1.57
CA ASP A 61 -13.98 -37.69 -0.16
C ASP A 61 -12.59 -38.16 0.34
N ALA A 62 -11.54 -37.43 -0.03
CA ALA A 62 -10.17 -37.69 0.40
C ALA A 62 -9.90 -36.97 1.72
N GLU A 63 -9.14 -37.60 2.60
CA GLU A 63 -8.56 -36.96 3.78
C GLU A 63 -7.89 -35.63 3.37
N PRO A 64 -8.10 -34.53 4.12
CA PRO A 64 -7.49 -33.24 3.80
C PRO A 64 -5.98 -33.41 3.65
N ALA A 65 -5.41 -32.87 2.58
CA ALA A 65 -3.96 -32.84 2.43
C ALA A 65 -3.33 -32.16 3.67
N PRO A 66 -2.16 -32.62 4.14
CA PRO A 66 -1.51 -32.04 5.31
C PRO A 66 -1.23 -30.56 5.04
N ALA A 67 -2.01 -29.69 5.65
CA ALA A 67 -1.93 -28.25 5.45
C ALA A 67 -1.28 -27.61 6.68
N ALA A 68 -0.41 -26.62 6.45
CA ALA A 68 0.13 -25.82 7.54
C ALA A 68 -1.04 -25.23 8.37
N PRO A 69 -0.98 -25.29 9.71
CA PRO A 69 -2.04 -24.78 10.58
C PRO A 69 -2.20 -23.26 10.47
N PHE A 70 -1.14 -22.55 10.07
CA PHE A 70 -1.16 -21.13 9.79
C PHE A 70 -0.72 -20.86 8.33
N ARG A 71 -1.60 -20.21 7.57
CA ARG A 71 -1.42 -19.85 6.15
C ARG A 71 -1.82 -18.39 5.97
N LEU A 72 -0.84 -17.52 5.80
CA LEU A 72 -1.02 -16.08 5.72
C LEU A 72 -0.88 -15.62 4.27
N LEU A 73 -1.96 -15.08 3.71
CA LEU A 73 -1.92 -14.32 2.46
C LEU A 73 -1.41 -12.92 2.78
N VAL A 74 -0.23 -12.59 2.28
CA VAL A 74 0.47 -11.33 2.54
C VAL A 74 0.34 -10.42 1.32
N LEU A 75 -0.24 -9.25 1.51
CA LEU A 75 -0.32 -8.19 0.51
C LEU A 75 0.44 -6.97 1.03
N ALA A 76 0.96 -6.13 0.14
CA ALA A 76 1.66 -4.92 0.54
C ALA A 76 1.38 -3.80 -0.45
N ASP A 77 1.25 -2.59 0.10
CA ASP A 77 1.20 -1.35 -0.67
C ASP A 77 0.14 -1.37 -1.79
N PRO A 78 -1.16 -1.48 -1.47
CA PRO A 78 -2.23 -1.30 -2.46
C PRO A 78 -2.34 0.16 -2.93
N GLN A 79 -1.93 1.12 -2.10
CA GLN A 79 -1.91 2.57 -2.31
C GLN A 79 -3.14 3.10 -3.05
N LEU A 80 -4.35 2.88 -2.51
CA LEU A 80 -5.57 3.39 -3.14
C LEU A 80 -5.51 4.91 -3.22
N GLU A 81 -5.32 5.43 -4.44
CA GLU A 81 -5.11 6.85 -4.71
C GLU A 81 -3.93 7.45 -3.92
N GLY A 82 -2.69 7.14 -4.31
CA GLY A 82 -1.46 7.85 -3.85
C GLY A 82 -1.47 9.37 -4.11
N ASP A 83 -0.34 9.99 -4.47
CA ASP A 83 -0.17 11.46 -4.51
C ASP A 83 -1.05 12.25 -5.51
N SER A 84 -1.94 11.58 -6.23
CA SER A 84 -2.80 12.17 -7.24
C SER A 84 -4.21 12.44 -6.71
N SER A 85 -4.42 13.60 -6.10
CA SER A 85 -5.76 14.05 -5.73
C SER A 85 -6.62 14.34 -6.97
N LEU A 86 -7.88 13.90 -6.95
CA LEU A 86 -8.89 14.43 -7.87
C LEU A 86 -9.04 15.96 -7.66
N PRO A 87 -9.53 16.72 -8.67
CA PRO A 87 -9.77 18.14 -8.49
C PRO A 87 -10.67 18.38 -7.27
N LYS A 88 -10.42 19.46 -6.54
CA LYS A 88 -11.30 19.89 -5.45
C LYS A 88 -12.73 20.09 -5.96
N ALA A 89 -13.73 19.97 -5.09
CA ALA A 89 -15.14 20.04 -5.46
C ALA A 89 -15.50 21.35 -6.22
N GLU A 90 -14.86 22.46 -5.85
CA GLU A 90 -14.99 23.78 -6.47
C GLU A 90 -14.38 23.86 -7.89
N ASP A 91 -13.43 22.98 -8.20
CA ASP A 91 -12.77 22.90 -9.49
C ASP A 91 -13.47 21.94 -10.47
N GLU A 92 -14.51 21.24 -10.03
CA GLU A 92 -15.33 20.40 -10.89
C GLU A 92 -16.13 21.24 -11.90
N LEU A 93 -16.34 20.67 -13.10
CA LEU A 93 -17.04 21.33 -14.20
C LEU A 93 -18.40 21.94 -13.78
N PRO A 94 -19.28 21.26 -13.01
CA PRO A 94 -20.54 21.86 -12.59
C PRO A 94 -20.38 23.09 -11.69
N ALA A 95 -19.40 23.08 -10.77
CA ALA A 95 -19.11 24.21 -9.89
C ALA A 95 -18.55 25.40 -10.69
N ARG A 96 -17.63 25.12 -11.62
CA ARG A 96 -17.05 26.12 -12.54
C ARG A 96 -18.11 26.76 -13.44
N LEU A 97 -19.03 25.96 -13.99
CA LEU A 97 -20.15 26.47 -14.78
C LEU A 97 -21.05 27.41 -13.97
N ARG A 98 -21.34 27.07 -12.70
CA ARG A 98 -22.09 27.95 -11.79
C ARG A 98 -21.34 29.26 -11.50
N LEU A 99 -20.03 29.20 -11.29
CA LEU A 99 -19.18 30.38 -11.07
C LEU A 99 -19.17 31.31 -12.30
N HIS A 100 -18.97 30.75 -13.50
CA HIS A 100 -19.02 31.52 -14.75
C HIS A 100 -20.39 32.16 -14.96
N TRP A 101 -21.46 31.42 -14.69
CA TRP A 101 -22.82 31.95 -14.75
C TRP A 101 -23.05 33.11 -13.77
N GLY A 102 -22.53 32.98 -12.54
CA GLY A 102 -22.55 34.05 -11.53
C GLY A 102 -21.85 35.32 -12.01
N ARG A 103 -20.68 35.19 -12.63
CA ARG A 103 -19.91 36.32 -13.20
C ARG A 103 -20.64 37.00 -14.35
N ILE A 104 -21.23 36.23 -15.26
CA ILE A 104 -22.05 36.75 -16.36
C ILE A 104 -23.25 37.51 -15.79
N ARG A 105 -23.92 36.95 -14.78
CA ARG A 105 -25.06 37.59 -14.11
C ARG A 105 -24.67 38.91 -13.44
N ALA A 106 -23.52 38.94 -12.76
CA ALA A 106 -23.01 40.15 -12.11
C ALA A 106 -22.64 41.24 -13.14
N ALA A 107 -22.05 40.86 -14.28
CA ALA A 107 -21.74 41.77 -15.37
C ALA A 107 -23.00 42.37 -16.02
N LEU A 108 -24.08 41.59 -16.12
CA LEU A 108 -25.39 42.06 -16.62
C LEU A 108 -26.02 43.13 -15.72
N THR A 109 -25.77 43.07 -14.40
CA THR A 109 -26.35 43.98 -13.40
C THR A 109 -25.45 45.16 -13.02
N SER A 110 -24.21 45.21 -13.53
CA SER A 110 -23.23 46.25 -13.14
C SER A 110 -23.53 47.60 -13.82
N PRO A 111 -23.59 48.73 -13.08
CA PRO A 111 -23.86 50.04 -13.66
C PRO A 111 -22.75 50.46 -14.62
N ALA A 112 -23.12 50.98 -15.80
CA ALA A 112 -22.17 51.44 -16.81
C ALA A 112 -21.50 52.76 -16.37
N LEU A 113 -20.17 52.77 -16.26
CA LEU A 113 -19.40 54.00 -16.10
C LEU A 113 -19.42 54.82 -17.40
N PRO A 114 -19.61 56.15 -17.35
CA PRO A 114 -19.58 56.98 -18.54
C PRO A 114 -18.13 57.20 -19.02
N LEU A 115 -17.87 56.84 -20.27
CA LEU A 115 -16.62 57.15 -20.98
C LEU A 115 -16.59 58.62 -21.40
N ASN A 116 -15.65 59.41 -20.87
CA ASN A 116 -14.98 60.42 -21.70
C ASN A 116 -13.54 60.76 -21.27
N SER A 117 -12.73 60.91 -22.31
CA SER A 117 -11.43 61.58 -22.44
C SER A 117 -10.14 60.76 -22.27
N SER A 118 -9.27 61.08 -23.23
CA SER A 118 -8.14 60.37 -23.83
C SER A 118 -6.78 60.94 -23.42
N SER A 119 -5.71 60.24 -23.84
CA SER A 119 -4.29 60.65 -23.94
C SER A 119 -3.49 60.64 -22.64
N ALA A 120 -2.20 60.33 -22.56
CA ALA A 120 -1.18 59.65 -23.37
C ALA A 120 0.07 59.59 -22.45
N THR A 121 1.02 58.66 -22.72
CA THR A 121 2.47 58.70 -22.34
C THR A 121 2.82 58.76 -20.83
N ASP A 122 3.79 58.06 -20.22
CA ASP A 122 5.04 57.43 -20.63
C ASP A 122 5.37 56.25 -19.69
N ALA A 123 6.35 55.44 -20.12
CA ALA A 123 6.96 54.36 -19.37
C ALA A 123 7.80 54.86 -18.17
N GLU A 124 7.82 54.13 -17.05
CA GLU A 124 9.07 53.69 -16.40
C GLU A 124 8.79 52.55 -15.40
N SER A 125 9.78 51.66 -15.31
CA SER A 125 9.91 50.52 -14.41
C SER A 125 9.86 50.89 -12.92
N THR A 126 9.36 50.00 -12.06
CA THR A 126 10.19 49.14 -11.18
C THR A 126 9.33 48.28 -10.25
N SER A 127 9.92 47.13 -9.94
CA SER A 127 9.68 46.09 -8.96
C SER A 127 9.09 46.44 -7.57
N ASP A 128 8.51 45.37 -7.02
CA ASP A 128 8.56 44.91 -5.62
C ASP A 128 7.51 45.33 -4.58
N ALA A 129 6.94 44.25 -4.03
CA ALA A 129 6.71 43.96 -2.62
C ALA A 129 5.45 44.48 -1.90
N THR A 130 4.71 43.45 -1.44
CA THR A 130 4.20 43.26 -0.07
C THR A 130 2.96 44.00 0.44
N SER A 131 2.19 43.21 1.21
CA SER A 131 1.37 43.62 2.37
C SER A 131 0.03 44.27 2.02
N SER A 132 -1.10 44.01 2.67
CA SER A 132 -1.44 43.31 3.90
C SER A 132 -2.97 43.24 3.96
N ASN A 133 -3.51 42.11 4.38
CA ASN A 133 -4.86 42.02 4.92
C ASN A 133 -4.92 42.79 6.25
N ALA A 134 -5.92 43.66 6.39
CA ALA A 134 -6.34 44.21 7.67
C ALA A 134 -7.78 43.76 7.95
N SER A 135 -7.95 43.31 9.19
CA SER A 135 -9.00 42.44 9.68
C SER A 135 -10.36 43.13 9.88
N GLU A 136 -11.41 42.35 9.73
CA GLU A 136 -12.79 42.65 10.13
C GLU A 136 -13.06 42.06 11.53
N PRO A 137 -13.80 42.74 12.43
CA PRO A 137 -14.38 42.10 13.60
C PRO A 137 -15.92 42.02 13.56
N ASP A 138 -16.39 41.03 14.31
CA ASP A 138 -17.72 40.40 14.44
C ASP A 138 -19.02 41.25 14.51
N PRO A 139 -20.18 40.62 14.26
CA PRO A 139 -21.48 41.26 14.13
C PRO A 139 -22.32 41.27 15.42
N LYS A 140 -23.19 42.28 15.59
CA LYS A 140 -24.29 42.32 16.55
C LYS A 140 -25.45 43.20 16.02
N PRO A 141 -26.69 43.10 16.53
CA PRO A 141 -27.83 42.60 15.77
C PRO A 141 -28.82 43.67 15.28
N ILE A 142 -29.61 43.24 14.28
CA ILE A 142 -30.69 43.95 13.59
C ILE A 142 -31.88 44.26 14.53
N PRO A 143 -32.45 45.48 14.49
CA PRO A 143 -33.86 45.73 14.78
C PRO A 143 -34.68 45.81 13.48
N ASN A 144 -35.85 45.18 13.50
CA ASN A 144 -36.81 45.10 12.40
C ASN A 144 -37.20 46.46 11.78
N PRO A 145 -37.49 46.51 10.47
CA PRO A 145 -37.98 47.71 9.80
C PRO A 145 -39.51 47.82 9.93
N ASP A 146 -39.98 48.98 10.39
CA ASP A 146 -41.37 49.37 10.19
C ASP A 146 -41.55 50.14 8.88
N LEU A 147 -42.65 49.81 8.22
CA LEU A 147 -43.04 50.20 6.88
C LEU A 147 -43.21 51.72 6.74
N ASN A 148 -42.72 52.24 5.61
CA ASN A 148 -43.47 52.99 4.59
C ASN A 148 -42.64 54.15 4.03
N THR A 149 -42.03 53.95 2.87
CA THR A 149 -42.19 54.92 1.77
C THR A 149 -41.80 54.31 0.43
N ARG A 150 -42.83 53.98 -0.36
CA ARG A 150 -42.75 53.57 -1.75
C ARG A 150 -42.43 54.80 -2.60
N ALA A 151 -41.16 54.99 -2.94
CA ALA A 151 -40.76 55.91 -4.01
C ALA A 151 -40.38 55.08 -5.24
N ASN A 152 -41.32 55.04 -6.19
CA ASN A 152 -41.08 54.59 -7.55
C ASN A 152 -39.99 55.48 -8.19
N GLN A 153 -38.78 54.94 -8.33
CA GLN A 153 -37.86 55.36 -9.37
C GLN A 153 -37.43 54.12 -10.15
N SER A 154 -38.19 53.82 -11.20
CA SER A 154 -37.79 52.90 -12.25
C SER A 154 -36.61 53.51 -13.00
N THR A 155 -35.39 53.26 -12.51
CA THR A 155 -34.18 53.43 -13.33
C THR A 155 -34.23 52.39 -14.44
N PRO A 156 -34.07 52.76 -15.72
CA PRO A 156 -34.06 51.78 -16.79
C PRO A 156 -32.85 50.86 -16.57
N PHE A 157 -33.11 49.56 -16.52
CA PHE A 157 -32.10 48.52 -16.46
C PHE A 157 -31.19 48.65 -17.69
N ARG A 158 -30.08 49.39 -17.57
CA ARG A 158 -29.10 49.53 -18.64
C ARG A 158 -28.15 48.34 -18.55
N ILE A 159 -28.32 47.41 -19.49
CA ILE A 159 -27.41 46.29 -19.68
C ILE A 159 -26.03 46.85 -20.03
N ASN A 160 -25.01 46.51 -19.23
CA ASN A 160 -23.62 46.83 -19.54
C ASN A 160 -23.11 45.84 -20.60
N LEU A 161 -23.44 46.12 -21.86
CA LEU A 161 -23.16 45.24 -22.99
C LEU A 161 -21.65 44.92 -23.16
N PRO A 162 -20.73 45.90 -23.03
CA PRO A 162 -19.29 45.61 -23.11
C PRO A 162 -18.79 44.70 -21.99
N ALA A 163 -19.18 44.98 -20.73
CA ALA A 163 -18.76 44.15 -19.59
C ALA A 163 -19.35 42.73 -19.68
N THR A 164 -20.60 42.61 -20.16
CA THR A 164 -21.25 41.32 -20.39
C THR A 164 -20.55 40.54 -21.50
N GLN A 165 -20.19 41.19 -22.61
CA GLN A 165 -19.44 40.55 -23.70
C GLN A 165 -18.05 40.08 -23.24
N GLN A 166 -17.36 40.89 -22.44
CA GLN A 166 -16.08 40.52 -21.84
C GLN A 166 -16.21 39.35 -20.87
N ALA A 167 -17.25 39.32 -20.03
CA ALA A 167 -17.52 38.22 -19.12
C ALA A 167 -17.83 36.91 -19.86
N ILE A 168 -18.65 36.97 -20.93
CA ILE A 168 -18.99 35.81 -21.77
C ILE A 168 -17.75 35.28 -22.49
N THR A 169 -16.97 36.16 -23.13
CA THR A 169 -15.76 35.75 -23.86
C THR A 169 -14.71 35.14 -22.92
N SER A 170 -14.52 35.74 -21.73
CA SER A 170 -13.62 35.20 -20.70
C SER A 170 -14.12 33.85 -20.16
N ALA A 171 -15.42 33.70 -19.92
CA ALA A 171 -16.01 32.45 -19.48
C ALA A 171 -15.88 31.35 -20.55
N LEU A 172 -16.11 31.67 -21.83
CA LEU A 172 -15.95 30.73 -22.94
C LEU A 172 -14.49 30.31 -23.11
N HIS A 173 -13.56 31.25 -23.04
CA HIS A 173 -12.13 30.97 -23.12
C HIS A 173 -11.69 30.05 -21.96
N SER A 174 -12.09 30.35 -20.72
CA SER A 174 -11.83 29.50 -19.55
C SER A 174 -12.45 28.11 -19.70
N LEU A 175 -13.70 28.04 -20.16
CA LEU A 175 -14.41 26.77 -20.33
C LEU A 175 -13.69 25.86 -21.32
N LEU A 176 -13.29 26.39 -22.48
CA LEU A 176 -12.67 25.61 -23.55
C LEU A 176 -11.21 25.26 -23.26
N HIS A 177 -10.42 26.18 -22.71
CA HIS A 177 -8.98 25.99 -22.52
C HIS A 177 -8.58 25.46 -21.15
N THR A 178 -9.42 25.65 -20.12
CA THR A 178 -9.08 25.27 -18.74
C THR A 178 -10.05 24.23 -18.19
N ASP A 179 -11.35 24.52 -18.17
CA ASP A 179 -12.31 23.71 -17.43
C ASP A 179 -12.63 22.38 -18.14
N LEU A 180 -12.82 22.38 -19.48
CA LEU A 180 -13.10 21.16 -20.24
C LEU A 180 -11.89 20.19 -20.29
N PRO A 181 -10.64 20.65 -20.59
CA PRO A 181 -9.47 19.77 -20.53
C PRO A 181 -9.22 19.20 -19.13
N ARG A 182 -9.43 20.01 -18.08
CA ARG A 182 -9.35 19.55 -16.68
C ARG A 182 -10.40 18.49 -16.38
N ALA A 183 -11.65 18.70 -16.79
CA ALA A 183 -12.73 17.73 -16.61
C ALA A 183 -12.44 16.40 -17.31
N LEU A 184 -11.88 16.43 -18.53
CA LEU A 184 -11.46 15.23 -19.24
C LEU A 184 -10.31 14.50 -18.53
N LYS A 185 -9.29 15.24 -18.04
CA LYS A 185 -8.21 14.66 -17.23
C LYS A 185 -8.74 14.01 -15.94
N ALA A 186 -9.67 14.68 -15.27
CA ALA A 186 -10.31 14.17 -14.05
C ALA A 186 -11.15 12.92 -14.34
N ALA A 187 -11.91 12.89 -15.43
CA ALA A 187 -12.69 11.73 -15.85
C ALA A 187 -11.80 10.53 -16.18
N ARG A 188 -10.70 10.76 -16.92
CA ARG A 188 -9.68 9.73 -17.18
C ARG A 188 -9.09 9.22 -15.86
N LYS A 189 -8.71 10.11 -14.95
CA LYS A 189 -8.15 9.72 -13.66
C LYS A 189 -9.14 8.89 -12.84
N ARG A 190 -10.43 9.27 -12.79
CA ARG A 190 -11.47 8.46 -12.12
C ARG A 190 -11.60 7.06 -12.71
N LEU A 191 -11.49 6.93 -14.03
CA LEU A 191 -11.48 5.63 -14.70
C LEU A 191 -10.23 4.83 -14.35
N ASP A 192 -9.05 5.46 -14.35
CA ASP A 192 -7.79 4.81 -13.97
C ASP A 192 -7.86 4.30 -12.53
N LEU A 193 -8.42 5.10 -11.60
CA LEU A 193 -8.62 4.72 -10.20
C LEU A 193 -9.64 3.60 -10.02
N LEU A 194 -10.74 3.64 -10.77
CA LEU A 194 -11.70 2.55 -10.79
C LEU A 194 -11.05 1.24 -11.24
N GLY A 195 -10.25 1.29 -12.32
CA GLY A 195 -9.51 0.13 -12.79
C GLY A 195 -8.47 -0.36 -11.79
N ASN A 196 -7.75 0.54 -11.13
CA ASN A 196 -6.80 0.17 -10.08
C ASN A 196 -7.49 -0.59 -8.96
N ASP A 197 -8.62 -0.08 -8.44
CA ASP A 197 -9.36 -0.76 -7.38
C ASP A 197 -9.80 -2.17 -7.81
N TYR A 198 -10.30 -2.33 -9.04
CA TYR A 198 -10.73 -3.65 -9.53
C TYR A 198 -9.57 -4.57 -9.89
N TYR A 199 -8.41 -4.03 -10.27
CA TYR A 199 -7.18 -4.79 -10.46
C TYR A 199 -6.66 -5.34 -9.12
N LEU A 200 -6.62 -4.51 -8.07
CA LEU A 200 -6.25 -4.95 -6.72
C LEU A 200 -7.27 -5.98 -6.18
N ALA A 201 -8.57 -5.72 -6.41
CA ALA A 201 -9.64 -6.66 -6.07
C ALA A 201 -9.47 -8.00 -6.79
N HIS A 202 -9.04 -7.98 -8.07
CA HIS A 202 -8.78 -9.17 -8.85
C HIS A 202 -7.66 -10.02 -8.22
N ILE A 203 -6.55 -9.39 -7.80
CA ILE A 203 -5.45 -10.08 -7.11
C ILE A 203 -5.96 -10.77 -5.84
N TYR A 204 -6.55 -9.99 -4.93
CA TYR A 204 -7.01 -10.47 -3.63
C TYR A 204 -8.05 -11.59 -3.79
N ARG A 205 -9.12 -11.36 -4.55
CA ARG A 205 -10.24 -12.30 -4.67
C ARG A 205 -9.83 -13.60 -5.34
N THR A 206 -8.99 -13.53 -6.37
CA THR A 206 -8.54 -14.72 -7.10
C THR A 206 -7.62 -15.57 -6.23
N LEU A 207 -6.67 -14.95 -5.51
CA LEU A 207 -5.78 -15.68 -4.61
C LEU A 207 -6.49 -16.20 -3.37
N HIS A 208 -7.34 -15.40 -2.75
CA HIS A 208 -8.10 -15.79 -1.57
C HIS A 208 -8.97 -17.02 -1.87
N TRP A 209 -9.70 -16.99 -3.00
CA TRP A 209 -10.48 -18.13 -3.45
C TRP A 209 -9.62 -19.35 -3.78
N TRP A 210 -8.51 -19.16 -4.52
CA TRP A 210 -7.67 -20.26 -4.98
C TRP A 210 -6.90 -20.94 -3.85
N THR A 211 -6.26 -20.15 -2.98
CA THR A 211 -5.29 -20.63 -1.98
C THR A 211 -5.89 -20.94 -0.61
N GLN A 212 -7.13 -20.51 -0.34
CA GLN A 212 -7.85 -20.74 0.92
C GLN A 212 -7.01 -20.42 2.18
N PRO A 213 -6.58 -19.15 2.35
CA PRO A 213 -5.74 -18.75 3.48
C PRO A 213 -6.48 -18.87 4.82
N THR A 214 -5.73 -19.04 5.91
CA THR A 214 -6.30 -18.94 7.26
C THR A 214 -6.33 -17.51 7.76
N HIS A 215 -5.39 -16.67 7.32
CA HIS A 215 -5.25 -15.26 7.68
C HIS A 215 -4.87 -14.42 6.47
N VAL A 216 -5.19 -13.12 6.50
CA VAL A 216 -4.80 -12.15 5.48
C VAL A 216 -4.17 -10.94 6.14
N THR A 217 -3.08 -10.42 5.60
CA THR A 217 -2.47 -9.15 6.06
C THR A 217 -2.21 -8.21 4.89
N VAL A 218 -2.26 -6.90 5.17
CA VAL A 218 -1.90 -5.83 4.23
C VAL A 218 -0.87 -4.93 4.89
N LEU A 219 0.36 -4.92 4.37
CA LEU A 219 1.54 -4.31 4.98
C LEU A 219 1.68 -2.81 4.68
N GLY A 220 0.72 -2.02 5.14
CA GLY A 220 0.75 -0.56 5.06
C GLY A 220 0.48 0.01 3.66
N ASP A 221 0.45 1.33 3.61
CA ASP A 221 0.07 2.16 2.47
C ASP A 221 -1.27 1.71 1.87
N LEU A 222 -2.26 1.59 2.75
CA LEU A 222 -3.60 1.12 2.40
C LEU A 222 -4.27 2.12 1.44
N ILE A 223 -4.23 3.41 1.82
CA ILE A 223 -4.83 4.51 1.08
C ILE A 223 -3.91 5.74 1.15
N GLY A 224 -4.01 6.63 0.16
CA GLY A 224 -3.47 7.98 0.35
C GLY A 224 -4.32 8.73 1.37
N SER A 225 -3.79 9.07 2.53
CA SER A 225 -4.50 9.78 3.61
C SER A 225 -3.82 11.10 3.96
N GLN A 226 -2.53 11.25 3.69
CA GLN A 226 -1.84 12.53 3.90
C GLN A 226 -2.54 13.66 3.13
N TRP A 227 -2.87 14.74 3.85
CA TRP A 227 -3.39 15.99 3.27
C TRP A 227 -4.77 15.90 2.60
N VAL A 228 -5.60 14.90 2.94
CA VAL A 228 -7.00 14.81 2.49
C VAL A 228 -7.99 15.12 3.61
N SER A 229 -9.16 15.63 3.23
CA SER A 229 -10.27 15.85 4.17
C SER A 229 -10.85 14.53 4.65
N ASP A 230 -11.54 14.54 5.78
CA ASP A 230 -12.13 13.33 6.35
C ASP A 230 -13.20 12.72 5.44
N GLU A 231 -13.94 13.53 4.68
CA GLU A 231 -14.90 12.99 3.70
C GLU A 231 -14.20 12.22 2.59
N GLU A 232 -13.04 12.69 2.13
CA GLU A 232 -12.27 12.00 1.10
C GLU A 232 -11.61 10.73 1.66
N PHE A 233 -11.05 10.81 2.88
CA PHE A 233 -10.55 9.64 3.62
C PHE A 233 -11.63 8.55 3.75
N GLN A 234 -12.85 8.91 4.15
CA GLN A 234 -13.96 7.97 4.30
C GLN A 234 -14.38 7.34 2.96
N ARG A 235 -14.35 8.10 1.85
CA ARG A 235 -14.59 7.52 0.51
C ARG A 235 -13.51 6.51 0.14
N ARG A 236 -12.24 6.80 0.42
CA ARG A 236 -11.12 5.88 0.17
C ARG A 236 -11.23 4.62 1.02
N GLY A 237 -11.53 4.77 2.31
CA GLY A 237 -11.82 3.65 3.21
C GLY A 237 -13.00 2.80 2.76
N HIS A 238 -14.09 3.41 2.28
CA HIS A 238 -15.22 2.67 1.71
C HIS A 238 -14.82 1.88 0.46
N ARG A 239 -14.01 2.44 -0.44
CA ARG A 239 -13.51 1.71 -1.63
C ARG A 239 -12.61 0.55 -1.20
N TYR A 240 -11.75 0.75 -0.20
CA TYR A 240 -10.92 -0.32 0.35
C TYR A 240 -11.77 -1.52 0.79
N TRP A 241 -12.76 -1.30 1.66
CA TRP A 241 -13.58 -2.38 2.22
C TRP A 241 -14.63 -2.94 1.27
N GLU A 242 -15.34 -2.10 0.52
CA GLU A 242 -16.48 -2.56 -0.28
C GLU A 242 -16.10 -2.96 -1.71
N ARG A 243 -14.95 -2.51 -2.21
CA ARG A 243 -14.49 -2.80 -3.57
C ARG A 243 -13.28 -3.70 -3.58
N VAL A 244 -12.17 -3.32 -2.95
CA VAL A 244 -10.94 -4.12 -3.03
C VAL A 244 -11.07 -5.39 -2.20
N PHE A 245 -11.32 -5.23 -0.90
CA PHE A 245 -11.38 -6.28 0.09
C PHE A 245 -12.81 -6.63 0.50
N GLN A 246 -13.70 -6.72 -0.47
CA GLN A 246 -15.12 -6.98 -0.25
C GLN A 246 -15.35 -8.25 0.60
N GLY A 247 -16.12 -8.10 1.68
CA GLY A 247 -16.37 -9.17 2.66
C GLY A 247 -15.29 -9.31 3.75
N GLY A 248 -14.22 -8.52 3.66
CA GLY A 248 -13.20 -8.40 4.68
C GLY A 248 -13.72 -7.71 5.95
N VAL A 249 -13.16 -8.08 7.09
CA VAL A 249 -13.46 -7.49 8.40
C VAL A 249 -12.16 -7.06 9.06
N ARG A 250 -12.19 -5.97 9.84
CA ARG A 250 -11.02 -5.52 10.62
C ARG A 250 -10.49 -6.62 11.52
N GLY A 251 -9.18 -6.84 11.43
CA GLY A 251 -8.44 -7.81 12.24
C GLY A 251 -8.64 -7.55 13.72
N ASP A 252 -8.26 -6.37 14.20
CA ASP A 252 -8.17 -5.96 15.62
C ASP A 252 -9.50 -5.89 16.41
N SER A 253 -10.65 -6.09 15.76
CA SER A 253 -11.97 -5.98 16.42
C SER A 253 -12.20 -6.97 17.59
N PHE A 254 -11.31 -7.94 17.79
CA PHE A 254 -11.32 -8.87 18.93
C PHE A 254 -10.41 -8.43 20.09
N ILE A 255 -9.52 -7.45 19.89
CA ILE A 255 -8.53 -7.04 20.89
C ILE A 255 -9.24 -6.14 21.90
N PRO A 256 -9.41 -6.57 23.16
CA PRO A 256 -10.10 -5.78 24.16
C PRO A 256 -9.49 -4.38 24.27
N SER A 257 -10.32 -3.35 24.42
CA SER A 257 -9.87 -1.96 24.57
C SER A 257 -9.15 -1.67 25.90
N ALA A 258 -9.12 -2.65 26.80
CA ALA A 258 -8.44 -2.62 28.09
C ALA A 258 -7.73 -3.96 28.31
N PRO A 259 -6.61 -4.01 29.07
CA PRO A 259 -6.06 -5.28 29.51
C PRO A 259 -7.17 -6.08 30.20
N PRO A 260 -7.33 -7.38 29.89
CA PRO A 260 -8.38 -8.17 30.51
C PRO A 260 -8.21 -8.10 32.03
N ALA A 261 -9.22 -7.57 32.72
CA ALA A 261 -9.43 -7.96 34.11
C ALA A 261 -9.60 -9.48 34.10
N ASP A 262 -8.97 -10.19 35.04
CA ASP A 262 -8.98 -11.66 35.18
C ASP A 262 -10.41 -12.24 35.09
N THR A 263 -10.93 -12.37 33.87
CA THR A 263 -12.20 -12.99 33.55
C THR A 263 -11.89 -14.06 32.51
N ASP A 264 -11.84 -15.27 33.04
CA ASP A 264 -11.70 -16.58 32.42
C ASP A 264 -12.89 -16.86 31.46
N ASP A 265 -13.07 -16.00 30.44
CA ASP A 265 -14.27 -15.99 29.58
C ASP A 265 -13.94 -15.78 28.09
N SER A 266 -12.78 -16.29 27.64
CA SER A 266 -12.51 -16.43 26.21
C SER A 266 -12.82 -17.84 25.75
N ASN A 267 -13.72 -17.98 24.79
CA ASN A 267 -13.82 -19.18 23.95
C ASN A 267 -12.43 -19.52 23.38
N ASP A 268 -11.66 -20.40 24.02
CA ASP A 268 -10.30 -20.81 23.63
C ASP A 268 -10.20 -21.29 22.16
N ASN A 269 -11.31 -21.80 21.63
CA ASN A 269 -11.41 -22.25 20.23
C ASN A 269 -11.16 -21.14 19.21
N ASP A 270 -11.33 -19.87 19.59
CA ASP A 270 -11.31 -18.75 18.67
C ASP A 270 -9.89 -18.36 18.23
N PHE A 271 -8.88 -18.73 19.01
CA PHE A 271 -7.45 -18.55 18.74
C PHE A 271 -6.72 -19.88 18.54
N ALA A 272 -7.45 -20.98 18.46
CA ALA A 272 -6.90 -22.29 18.17
C ALA A 272 -6.56 -22.45 16.68
N LEU A 273 -5.33 -22.83 16.39
CA LEU A 273 -4.87 -23.21 15.06
C LEU A 273 -5.15 -24.70 14.85
N ASN A 274 -5.86 -25.00 13.77
CA ASN A 274 -6.14 -26.36 13.35
C ASN A 274 -5.55 -26.58 11.96
N PRO A 275 -4.89 -27.72 11.69
CA PRO A 275 -4.38 -28.08 10.36
C PRO A 275 -5.54 -28.48 9.45
N THR A 276 -6.37 -27.50 9.09
CA THR A 276 -7.56 -27.67 8.25
C THR A 276 -7.59 -26.65 7.13
N THR A 277 -8.25 -27.02 6.04
CA THR A 277 -8.58 -26.13 4.91
C THR A 277 -9.94 -25.46 5.10
N GLN A 278 -10.68 -25.82 6.14
CA GLN A 278 -11.97 -25.21 6.43
C GLN A 278 -11.80 -23.73 6.84
N PRO A 279 -12.66 -22.83 6.35
CA PRO A 279 -12.63 -21.43 6.74
C PRO A 279 -12.80 -21.28 8.25
N SER A 280 -12.00 -20.41 8.85
CA SER A 280 -12.17 -19.98 10.23
C SER A 280 -12.75 -18.56 10.27
N ARG A 281 -13.05 -18.06 11.47
CA ARG A 281 -13.42 -16.65 11.66
C ARG A 281 -12.32 -15.67 11.23
N TRP A 282 -11.08 -16.14 11.01
CA TRP A 282 -9.92 -15.34 10.61
C TRP A 282 -9.72 -15.28 9.11
N THR A 283 -10.33 -16.18 8.35
CA THR A 283 -10.16 -16.27 6.87
C THR A 283 -10.50 -14.96 6.16
N ASN A 284 -11.44 -14.18 6.70
CA ASN A 284 -11.85 -12.89 6.15
C ASN A 284 -11.40 -11.70 7.00
N ARG A 285 -10.57 -11.91 8.03
CA ARG A 285 -10.06 -10.84 8.87
C ARG A 285 -8.75 -10.32 8.28
N LEU A 286 -8.71 -9.01 8.03
CA LEU A 286 -7.52 -8.36 7.48
C LEU A 286 -6.71 -7.74 8.62
N LEU A 287 -5.47 -8.22 8.75
CA LEU A 287 -4.46 -7.66 9.63
C LEU A 287 -3.80 -6.49 8.89
N ASN A 288 -4.36 -5.30 9.06
CA ASN A 288 -3.85 -4.09 8.41
C ASN A 288 -2.73 -3.47 9.24
N ILE A 289 -1.60 -3.23 8.59
CA ILE A 289 -0.47 -2.48 9.14
C ILE A 289 -0.61 -1.05 8.62
N VAL A 290 -0.13 -0.07 9.38
CA VAL A 290 -0.13 1.33 8.97
C VAL A 290 1.13 1.66 8.14
N GLY A 291 0.97 2.38 7.02
CA GLY A 291 2.08 2.90 6.22
C GLY A 291 2.24 4.41 6.23
N ASN A 292 3.32 4.90 5.62
CA ASN A 292 3.60 6.34 5.62
C ASN A 292 2.52 7.12 4.88
N HIS A 293 1.95 6.62 3.79
CA HIS A 293 0.84 7.29 3.09
C HIS A 293 -0.45 7.35 3.91
N ASP A 294 -0.57 6.48 4.93
CA ASP A 294 -1.74 6.42 5.81
C ASP A 294 -1.68 7.49 6.91
N ILE A 295 -0.56 7.61 7.64
CA ILE A 295 -0.45 8.52 8.80
C ILE A 295 0.68 9.54 8.73
N GLY A 296 1.66 9.42 7.83
CA GLY A 296 2.90 10.20 7.86
C GLY A 296 4.08 9.45 8.48
N TYR A 297 5.25 10.08 8.46
CA TYR A 297 6.43 9.68 9.22
C TYR A 297 6.46 10.41 10.57
N ALA A 298 7.45 10.13 11.41
CA ALA A 298 7.55 10.69 12.75
C ALA A 298 7.44 12.23 12.77
N GLY A 299 7.99 12.94 11.78
CA GLY A 299 8.01 14.39 11.70
C GLY A 299 6.73 15.06 11.20
N ASP A 300 5.70 14.29 10.83
CA ASP A 300 4.39 14.84 10.47
C ASP A 300 3.21 14.03 11.03
N ALA A 301 3.40 12.80 11.49
CA ALA A 301 2.34 11.97 12.07
C ALA A 301 1.56 12.71 13.17
N SER A 302 0.23 12.66 13.08
CA SER A 302 -0.66 13.39 13.98
C SER A 302 -1.73 12.48 14.60
N ALA A 303 -2.20 12.87 15.79
CA ALA A 303 -3.20 12.11 16.54
C ALA A 303 -4.50 11.94 15.74
N ALA A 304 -4.91 12.97 14.98
CA ALA A 304 -6.09 12.91 14.13
C ALA A 304 -5.95 11.87 13.00
N ARG A 305 -4.77 11.78 12.36
CA ARG A 305 -4.50 10.80 11.30
C ARG A 305 -4.48 9.37 11.85
N ILE A 306 -3.85 9.16 13.00
CA ILE A 306 -3.87 7.87 13.68
C ILE A 306 -5.30 7.48 14.06
N ALA A 307 -6.06 8.38 14.70
CA ALA A 307 -7.42 8.09 15.14
C ALA A 307 -8.35 7.65 13.99
N ARG A 308 -8.36 8.37 12.87
CA ARG A 308 -9.18 7.99 11.71
C ARG A 308 -8.71 6.69 11.03
N PHE A 309 -7.40 6.42 11.04
CA PHE A 309 -6.84 5.14 10.61
C PHE A 309 -7.36 4.01 11.50
N GLU A 310 -7.25 4.14 12.82
CA GLU A 310 -7.70 3.10 13.76
C GLU A 310 -9.20 2.86 13.69
N GLU A 311 -9.98 3.92 13.51
CA GLU A 311 -11.43 3.83 13.30
C GLU A 311 -11.80 3.03 12.05
N THR A 312 -11.01 3.13 10.98
CA THR A 312 -11.35 2.56 9.67
C THR A 312 -10.67 1.23 9.37
N PHE A 313 -9.41 1.08 9.76
CA PHE A 313 -8.54 -0.03 9.37
C PHE A 313 -8.08 -0.91 10.54
N GLY A 314 -8.05 -0.35 11.75
CA GLY A 314 -7.68 -1.03 12.99
C GLY A 314 -6.48 -0.40 13.71
N LYS A 315 -6.26 -0.78 14.97
CA LYS A 315 -5.20 -0.26 15.84
C LYS A 315 -3.81 -0.28 15.17
N VAL A 316 -3.02 0.77 15.37
CA VAL A 316 -1.67 0.88 14.77
C VAL A 316 -0.62 0.03 15.48
N ASN A 317 -0.83 -0.30 16.77
CA ASN A 317 0.02 -1.17 17.56
C ASN A 317 -0.83 -2.20 18.30
N TRP A 318 -0.54 -3.49 18.13
CA TRP A 318 -1.20 -4.58 18.86
C TRP A 318 -0.51 -5.93 18.64
N ASP A 319 -0.76 -6.90 19.51
CA ASP A 319 -0.26 -8.26 19.37
C ASP A 319 -1.28 -9.29 19.86
N VAL A 320 -1.15 -10.53 19.37
CA VAL A 320 -2.05 -11.65 19.69
C VAL A 320 -1.30 -12.98 19.61
N LYS A 321 -1.73 -13.95 20.42
CA LYS A 321 -1.19 -15.31 20.42
C LYS A 321 -2.23 -16.30 19.92
N PHE A 322 -1.76 -17.24 19.11
CA PHE A 322 -2.54 -18.35 18.56
C PHE A 322 -1.92 -19.67 18.99
N TRP A 323 -2.71 -20.62 19.45
CA TRP A 323 -2.22 -21.88 20.02
C TRP A 323 -2.51 -23.04 19.08
N LEU A 324 -1.56 -23.94 18.89
CA LEU A 324 -1.78 -25.16 18.10
C LEU A 324 -2.64 -26.16 18.90
N ASN A 325 -3.76 -26.60 18.32
CA ASN A 325 -4.61 -27.60 18.96
C ASN A 325 -4.07 -29.02 18.73
N THR A 326 -3.32 -29.55 19.68
CA THR A 326 -2.74 -30.90 19.63
C THR A 326 -3.68 -31.94 20.27
N SER A 327 -4.94 -32.02 19.83
CA SER A 327 -5.94 -32.94 20.42
C SER A 327 -5.86 -34.41 19.96
N SER A 328 -4.85 -34.82 19.19
CA SER A 328 -4.85 -36.15 18.55
C SER A 328 -3.75 -37.14 18.95
N THR A 329 -2.79 -36.85 19.85
CA THR A 329 -1.81 -37.88 20.28
C THR A 329 -0.96 -37.53 21.51
N SER A 330 -1.50 -37.67 22.73
CA SER A 330 -0.67 -37.95 23.92
C SER A 330 -1.52 -38.34 25.13
N THR A 331 -1.86 -39.64 25.20
CA THR A 331 -2.12 -40.31 26.48
C THR A 331 -0.78 -40.49 27.21
N SER A 332 -0.22 -39.42 27.77
CA SER A 332 0.86 -39.45 28.77
C SER A 332 1.10 -38.04 29.27
N ALA A 333 0.67 -37.77 30.50
CA ALA A 333 1.09 -36.60 31.24
C ALA A 333 2.61 -36.68 31.51
N SER A 334 3.39 -35.86 30.82
CA SER A 334 4.72 -35.44 31.25
C SER A 334 4.72 -33.93 31.41
N ASN A 335 5.02 -33.49 32.64
CA ASN A 335 5.18 -32.09 33.01
C ASN A 335 6.18 -31.36 32.09
N HIS A 336 5.82 -30.14 31.67
CA HIS A 336 6.66 -29.07 31.08
C HIS A 336 6.82 -28.90 29.55
N ASP A 337 5.87 -29.31 28.70
CA ASP A 337 5.86 -28.76 27.33
C ASP A 337 4.85 -27.62 27.20
N ALA A 338 5.35 -26.42 26.88
CA ALA A 338 4.49 -25.28 26.58
C ALA A 338 3.75 -25.54 25.27
N THR A 339 2.44 -25.28 25.25
CA THR A 339 1.62 -25.44 24.04
C THR A 339 2.20 -24.61 22.91
N PRO A 340 2.53 -25.21 21.75
CA PRO A 340 3.10 -24.46 20.64
C PRO A 340 2.19 -23.31 20.22
N GLN A 341 2.78 -22.12 20.06
CA GLN A 341 2.03 -20.91 19.72
C GLN A 341 2.71 -20.03 18.68
N ILE A 342 1.91 -19.24 17.97
CA ILE A 342 2.35 -18.15 17.10
C ILE A 342 1.96 -16.83 17.76
N HIS A 343 2.95 -15.97 18.04
CA HIS A 343 2.77 -14.61 18.54
C HIS A 343 2.90 -13.63 17.38
N ILE A 344 1.78 -13.07 16.93
CA ILE A 344 1.75 -12.05 15.88
C ILE A 344 1.84 -10.68 16.53
N ILE A 345 2.74 -9.85 16.01
CA ILE A 345 3.03 -8.50 16.51
C ILE A 345 2.84 -7.53 15.36
N ASN A 346 1.89 -6.59 15.48
CA ASN A 346 1.74 -5.46 14.59
C ASN A 346 2.41 -4.23 15.22
N LEU A 347 3.51 -3.79 14.62
CA LEU A 347 4.32 -2.67 15.10
C LEU A 347 4.26 -1.50 14.12
N ASN A 348 3.74 -0.36 14.59
CA ASN A 348 3.86 0.92 13.91
C ASN A 348 5.30 1.43 13.98
N SER A 349 6.05 1.20 12.91
CA SER A 349 7.44 1.64 12.78
C SER A 349 7.60 3.13 12.49
N LEU A 350 6.56 3.80 11.98
CA LEU A 350 6.64 5.16 11.41
C LEU A 350 6.94 6.24 12.44
N THR A 351 6.74 5.95 13.72
CA THR A 351 6.81 6.90 14.84
C THR A 351 7.98 6.60 15.80
N LEU A 352 8.83 5.62 15.48
CA LEU A 352 9.96 5.22 16.32
C LEU A 352 11.19 6.12 16.10
N ASP A 353 11.48 6.50 14.85
CA ASP A 353 12.62 7.36 14.52
C ASP A 353 12.38 8.84 14.84
N THR A 354 13.45 9.64 14.78
CA THR A 354 13.48 11.05 15.21
C THR A 354 14.03 11.95 14.09
N PRO A 355 13.77 13.27 14.14
CA PRO A 355 12.93 14.01 15.10
C PRO A 355 11.42 13.83 14.85
N ALA A 356 10.68 13.50 15.91
CA ALA A 356 9.22 13.36 15.87
C ALA A 356 8.50 14.70 16.10
N HIS A 357 7.36 14.88 15.43
CA HIS A 357 6.49 16.05 15.57
C HIS A 357 5.74 16.04 16.90
N SER A 358 5.17 14.89 17.25
CA SER A 358 4.48 14.70 18.53
C SER A 358 5.28 13.76 19.42
N ARG A 359 5.75 14.29 20.56
CA ARG A 359 6.42 13.49 21.59
C ARG A 359 5.48 12.47 22.22
N ASP A 360 4.20 12.78 22.35
CA ASP A 360 3.22 11.87 22.95
C ASP A 360 2.99 10.63 22.07
N ILE A 361 2.88 10.83 20.75
CA ILE A 361 2.75 9.73 19.77
C ILE A 361 4.00 8.84 19.76
N GLN A 362 5.17 9.46 19.77
CA GLN A 362 6.43 8.72 19.84
C GLN A 362 6.54 7.94 21.15
N SER A 363 6.27 8.59 22.29
CA SER A 363 6.31 7.95 23.62
C SER A 363 5.35 6.76 23.69
N ALA A 364 4.12 6.89 23.18
CA ALA A 364 3.17 5.78 23.13
C ALA A 364 3.67 4.59 22.30
N SER A 365 4.45 4.83 21.25
CA SER A 365 5.04 3.78 20.42
C SER A 365 6.16 3.04 21.17
N TYR A 366 7.01 3.79 21.87
CA TYR A 366 8.04 3.20 22.74
C TYR A 366 7.45 2.50 23.97
N ASP A 367 6.39 3.03 24.57
CA ASP A 367 5.69 2.39 25.70
C ASP A 367 5.12 1.03 25.27
N TYR A 368 4.52 0.96 24.08
CA TYR A 368 4.04 -0.30 23.52
C TYR A 368 5.19 -1.30 23.28
N LEU A 369 6.29 -0.85 22.66
CA LEU A 369 7.46 -1.68 22.38
C LEU A 369 8.11 -2.19 23.67
N ASN A 370 8.27 -1.32 24.68
CA ASN A 370 8.85 -1.68 25.97
C ASN A 370 7.96 -2.67 26.74
N ALA A 371 6.64 -2.44 26.78
CA ALA A 371 5.70 -3.37 27.42
C ALA A 371 5.60 -4.71 26.68
N LEU A 372 5.76 -4.71 25.35
CA LEU A 372 5.88 -5.94 24.58
C LEU A 372 7.11 -6.74 25.01
N ILE A 373 8.29 -6.10 25.03
CA ILE A 373 9.57 -6.72 25.35
C ILE A 373 9.61 -7.23 26.79
N ALA A 374 9.14 -6.42 27.75
CA ALA A 374 9.20 -6.74 29.17
C ALA A 374 8.19 -7.81 29.60
N ASP A 375 6.95 -7.74 29.11
CA ASP A 375 5.83 -8.45 29.73
C ASP A 375 5.19 -9.52 28.85
N ARG A 376 5.33 -9.44 27.52
CA ARG A 376 4.48 -10.21 26.59
C ARG A 376 5.22 -11.19 25.70
N LEU A 377 6.49 -10.95 25.39
CA LEU A 377 7.32 -11.88 24.62
C LEU A 377 7.70 -13.11 25.45
N ALA A 378 7.78 -14.27 24.78
CA ALA A 378 8.31 -15.48 25.40
C ALA A 378 9.81 -15.33 25.73
N PRO A 379 10.39 -16.11 26.65
CA PRO A 379 11.83 -16.18 26.84
C PRO A 379 12.57 -16.59 25.55
N VAL A 380 13.81 -16.14 25.34
CA VAL A 380 14.61 -16.48 24.15
C VAL A 380 14.96 -17.96 24.05
N THR A 381 14.87 -18.70 25.16
CA THR A 381 15.02 -20.16 25.23
C THR A 381 13.77 -20.92 24.82
N ASP A 382 12.61 -20.25 24.73
CA ASP A 382 11.37 -20.88 24.31
C ASP A 382 11.38 -21.13 22.80
N ARG A 383 11.32 -22.41 22.42
CA ARG A 383 11.23 -22.85 21.02
C ARG A 383 9.80 -23.22 20.61
N SER A 384 8.87 -23.25 21.57
CA SER A 384 7.45 -23.49 21.33
C SER A 384 6.71 -22.25 20.83
N THR A 385 7.33 -21.07 20.87
CA THR A 385 6.76 -19.80 20.37
C THR A 385 7.42 -19.37 19.06
N PHE A 386 6.60 -19.10 18.04
CA PHE A 386 7.02 -18.42 16.81
C PHE A 386 6.63 -16.94 16.86
N THR A 387 7.60 -16.05 16.72
CA THR A 387 7.38 -14.59 16.69
C THR A 387 7.24 -14.11 15.24
N LEU A 388 6.04 -13.66 14.86
CA LEU A 388 5.80 -13.05 13.54
C LEU A 388 5.64 -11.54 13.72
N LEU A 389 6.65 -10.78 13.29
CA LEU A 389 6.60 -9.31 13.30
C LEU A 389 6.06 -8.79 11.96
N LEU A 390 4.97 -8.04 12.03
CA LEU A 390 4.38 -7.32 10.91
C LEU A 390 4.65 -5.82 11.11
N THR A 391 5.30 -5.20 10.13
CA THR A 391 5.58 -3.77 10.16
C THR A 391 5.57 -3.20 8.75
N HIS A 392 5.82 -1.90 8.60
CA HIS A 392 5.82 -1.25 7.28
C HIS A 392 7.20 -0.77 6.85
N LEU A 393 8.00 -0.17 7.73
CA LEU A 393 9.36 0.25 7.38
C LEU A 393 10.33 -0.91 7.53
N PRO A 394 11.11 -1.26 6.49
CA PRO A 394 12.13 -2.28 6.57
C PRO A 394 13.23 -1.93 7.57
N LEU A 395 13.85 -2.95 8.15
CA LEU A 395 14.99 -2.79 9.04
C LEU A 395 16.20 -2.25 8.27
N HIS A 396 17.06 -1.53 8.99
CA HIS A 396 18.30 -0.99 8.47
C HIS A 396 19.15 -2.06 7.79
N LYS A 397 19.68 -1.75 6.62
CA LYS A 397 20.53 -2.62 5.81
C LYS A 397 21.45 -1.77 4.96
N ARG A 398 22.67 -2.24 4.68
CA ARG A 398 23.64 -1.46 3.90
C ARG A 398 23.18 -1.23 2.46
N ALA A 399 23.62 -0.13 1.87
CA ALA A 399 23.39 0.16 0.46
C ALA A 399 23.90 -1.00 -0.43
N GLY A 400 23.10 -1.39 -1.43
CA GLY A 400 23.40 -2.50 -2.33
C GLY A 400 22.84 -3.86 -1.89
N VAL A 401 22.36 -4.00 -0.65
CA VAL A 401 21.65 -5.22 -0.22
C VAL A 401 20.27 -5.28 -0.88
N CYS A 402 19.48 -4.21 -0.79
CA CYS A 402 18.18 -4.07 -1.44
C CYS A 402 18.22 -3.02 -2.57
N VAL A 403 17.09 -2.86 -3.28
CA VAL A 403 16.97 -1.83 -4.33
C VAL A 403 17.12 -0.46 -3.71
N ASP A 404 16.37 -0.20 -2.65
CA ASP A 404 16.47 1.03 -1.88
C ASP A 404 17.64 0.96 -0.88
N ALA A 405 18.43 2.03 -0.87
CA ALA A 405 19.45 2.27 0.15
C ALA A 405 18.83 3.01 1.35
N PRO A 406 19.47 2.95 2.54
CA PRO A 406 19.09 3.79 3.68
C PRO A 406 19.01 5.26 3.27
N HIS A 407 17.87 5.87 3.56
CA HIS A 407 17.58 7.25 3.23
C HIS A 407 16.80 7.88 4.37
N PHE A 408 17.16 9.11 4.72
CA PHE A 408 16.46 9.96 5.68
C PHE A 408 16.45 11.38 5.12
N LYS A 409 15.28 12.02 5.16
CA LYS A 409 15.09 13.40 4.74
C LYS A 409 14.19 14.11 5.73
N PHE A 410 14.48 15.38 5.97
CA PHE A 410 13.82 16.19 6.98
C PHE A 410 13.11 17.38 6.33
N PHE A 411 12.12 17.95 7.01
CA PHE A 411 11.50 19.20 6.58
C PHE A 411 12.51 20.35 6.71
N GLU A 412 12.67 21.16 5.66
CA GLU A 412 13.60 22.30 5.68
C GLU A 412 13.00 23.50 6.41
N GLU A 413 11.67 23.63 6.34
CA GLU A 413 10.92 24.77 6.85
C GLU A 413 9.71 24.28 7.66
N ASP A 414 9.23 25.15 8.54
CA ASP A 414 7.97 24.92 9.25
C ASP A 414 6.80 24.94 8.28
N ASP A 415 5.69 24.31 8.68
CA ASP A 415 4.44 24.44 7.94
C ASP A 415 3.92 25.90 7.98
N ASP A 416 3.72 26.50 6.81
CA ASP A 416 3.19 27.86 6.59
C ASP A 416 1.67 27.99 6.89
N SER A 417 1.15 27.15 7.79
CA SER A 417 -0.27 27.10 8.11
C SER A 417 -0.80 28.48 8.54
N PRO A 418 -2.02 28.87 8.09
CA PRO A 418 -2.63 30.14 8.48
C PRO A 418 -2.63 30.31 10.00
N THR A 419 -2.47 31.55 10.46
CA THR A 419 -2.42 31.88 11.89
C THR A 419 -3.64 31.31 12.64
N GLY A 420 -3.39 30.34 13.53
CA GLY A 420 -4.42 29.71 14.37
C GLY A 420 -4.67 28.23 14.09
N GLU A 421 -4.15 27.68 12.99
CA GLU A 421 -4.14 26.22 12.74
C GLU A 421 -2.89 25.56 13.33
N GLU A 422 -3.01 24.30 13.75
CA GLU A 422 -1.88 23.52 14.26
C GLU A 422 -0.91 23.21 13.12
N LYS A 423 0.39 23.46 13.34
CA LYS A 423 1.43 23.16 12.35
C LYS A 423 1.42 21.66 12.04
N ARG A 424 1.38 21.31 10.76
CA ARG A 424 1.33 19.92 10.30
C ARG A 424 2.69 19.21 10.37
N TRP A 425 3.77 19.99 10.34
CA TRP A 425 5.15 19.57 10.52
C TRP A 425 6.00 20.76 10.99
N PHE A 426 7.25 20.51 11.32
CA PHE A 426 8.21 21.52 11.77
C PHE A 426 9.56 21.35 11.07
N ALA A 427 10.34 22.43 10.98
CA ALA A 427 11.69 22.40 10.43
C ALA A 427 12.59 21.44 11.23
N GLY A 428 13.21 20.49 10.53
CA GLY A 428 14.01 19.41 11.10
C GLY A 428 13.22 18.14 11.43
N GLY A 429 11.89 18.14 11.34
CA GLY A 429 11.08 16.94 11.52
C GLY A 429 11.36 15.89 10.44
N LEU A 430 11.32 14.61 10.80
CA LEU A 430 11.53 13.50 9.88
C LEU A 430 10.42 13.41 8.83
N ARG A 431 10.77 13.64 7.57
CA ARG A 431 9.83 13.78 6.45
C ARG A 431 9.67 12.52 5.63
N GLU A 432 10.76 11.84 5.29
CA GLU A 432 10.79 10.67 4.42
C GLU A 432 11.94 9.76 4.89
N GLN A 433 11.73 8.44 4.93
CA GLN A 433 12.80 7.45 5.15
C GLN A 433 12.49 6.14 4.43
N ASN A 434 13.53 5.42 3.98
CA ASN A 434 13.36 4.11 3.33
C ASN A 434 13.45 2.92 4.30
N HIS A 435 14.19 3.10 5.40
CA HIS A 435 14.48 2.08 6.39
C HIS A 435 14.35 2.70 7.78
N LEU A 436 14.08 1.87 8.79
CA LEU A 436 14.31 2.25 10.17
C LEU A 436 15.78 2.61 10.39
N SER A 437 16.07 3.46 11.39
CA SER A 437 17.46 3.74 11.74
C SER A 437 18.18 2.48 12.22
N GLU A 438 19.51 2.51 12.13
CA GLU A 438 20.35 1.41 12.64
C GLU A 438 20.06 1.11 14.12
N TRP A 439 19.84 2.16 14.93
CA TRP A 439 19.51 2.01 16.35
C TRP A 439 18.15 1.34 16.57
N VAL A 440 17.07 1.81 15.91
CA VAL A 440 15.74 1.21 16.11
C VAL A 440 15.72 -0.23 15.60
N SER A 441 16.41 -0.48 14.48
CA SER A 441 16.53 -1.82 13.90
C SER A 441 17.29 -2.75 14.83
N GLY A 442 18.49 -2.35 15.28
CA GLY A 442 19.35 -3.15 16.16
C GLY A 442 18.76 -3.31 17.56
N ASN A 443 18.60 -2.21 18.31
CA ASN A 443 18.22 -2.25 19.71
C ASN A 443 16.73 -2.52 19.90
N GLY A 444 15.86 -1.89 19.10
CA GLY A 444 14.42 -2.02 19.23
C GLY A 444 13.91 -3.38 18.75
N VAL A 445 14.34 -3.81 17.56
CA VAL A 445 13.78 -5.00 16.90
C VAL A 445 14.68 -6.24 17.07
N LEU A 446 15.92 -6.21 16.59
CA LEU A 446 16.79 -7.39 16.57
C LEU A 446 17.15 -7.85 18.00
N GLU A 447 17.59 -6.93 18.85
CA GLU A 447 17.91 -7.19 20.26
C GLU A 447 16.63 -7.22 21.12
N GLY A 448 15.77 -6.22 21.02
CA GLY A 448 14.56 -6.11 21.85
C GLY A 448 13.53 -7.20 21.57
N VAL A 449 12.93 -7.15 20.37
CA VAL A 449 11.84 -8.09 19.97
C VAL A 449 12.38 -9.51 19.80
N PHE A 450 13.51 -9.70 19.13
CA PHE A 450 14.03 -11.04 18.87
C PHE A 450 15.03 -11.53 19.90
N GLY A 451 15.64 -10.69 20.74
CA GLY A 451 16.65 -11.16 21.69
C GLY A 451 17.95 -11.64 21.02
N MET A 452 18.18 -11.24 19.77
CA MET A 452 19.34 -11.66 18.99
C MET A 452 20.55 -10.80 19.34
N SER A 453 21.68 -11.44 19.66
CA SER A 453 22.90 -10.79 20.14
C SER A 453 24.14 -11.56 19.68
N GLY A 454 25.26 -10.86 19.51
CA GLY A 454 26.57 -11.48 19.29
C GLY A 454 27.30 -11.89 20.56
N ASP A 455 26.77 -11.55 21.73
CA ASP A 455 27.29 -12.03 23.01
C ASP A 455 26.74 -13.43 23.32
N GLY A 456 27.60 -14.43 23.28
CA GLY A 456 27.24 -15.82 23.59
C GLY A 456 26.93 -16.08 25.08
N ALA A 457 27.23 -15.14 25.98
CA ALA A 457 26.97 -15.26 27.41
C ALA A 457 25.51 -14.94 27.79
N VAL A 458 24.75 -14.29 26.91
CA VAL A 458 23.33 -14.01 27.15
C VAL A 458 22.48 -15.28 27.02
N GLU A 459 21.28 -15.24 27.57
CA GLU A 459 20.33 -16.35 27.49
C GLU A 459 20.05 -16.73 26.02
N GLY A 460 19.88 -18.02 25.74
CA GLY A 460 19.74 -18.51 24.37
C GLY A 460 21.02 -18.38 23.51
N SER A 461 22.17 -18.04 24.11
CA SER A 461 23.47 -17.92 23.44
C SER A 461 23.46 -16.95 22.25
N GLY A 462 22.66 -15.88 22.34
CA GLY A 462 22.58 -14.84 21.32
C GLY A 462 21.70 -15.17 20.11
N TRP A 463 21.19 -16.40 19.99
CA TRP A 463 20.34 -16.82 18.85
C TRP A 463 18.98 -16.12 18.80
N GLY A 464 18.51 -15.62 19.94
CA GLY A 464 17.20 -15.01 20.05
C GLY A 464 16.05 -16.00 19.83
N ARG A 465 14.85 -15.43 19.67
CA ARG A 465 13.56 -16.09 19.44
C ARG A 465 13.44 -16.51 17.99
N LYS A 466 12.75 -17.64 17.75
CA LYS A 466 12.39 -18.08 16.41
C LYS A 466 11.31 -17.16 15.84
N GLY A 467 11.44 -16.79 14.57
CA GLY A 467 10.46 -15.91 13.96
C GLY A 467 10.77 -15.47 12.55
N LEU A 468 9.97 -14.52 12.08
CA LEU A 468 10.05 -13.91 10.76
C LEU A 468 9.59 -12.45 10.86
N VAL A 469 10.27 -11.56 10.14
CA VAL A 469 9.83 -10.18 9.94
C VAL A 469 9.20 -10.06 8.55
N LEU A 470 7.96 -9.58 8.48
CA LEU A 470 7.31 -9.17 7.24
C LEU A 470 7.13 -7.67 7.24
N THR A 471 7.59 -7.02 6.17
CA THR A 471 7.55 -5.56 6.05
C THR A 471 7.06 -5.10 4.67
N GLY A 472 6.61 -3.85 4.59
CA GLY A 472 6.14 -3.20 3.37
C GLY A 472 7.13 -2.16 2.84
N HIS A 473 6.60 -1.04 2.37
CA HIS A 473 7.32 0.18 1.94
C HIS A 473 8.18 0.08 0.66
N ASP A 474 9.09 -0.89 0.54
CA ASP A 474 9.87 -1.07 -0.70
C ASP A 474 8.99 -1.76 -1.76
N HIS A 475 8.58 -0.99 -2.75
CA HIS A 475 7.69 -1.48 -3.79
C HIS A 475 8.29 -2.60 -4.66
N GLU A 476 9.63 -2.70 -4.75
CA GLU A 476 10.33 -3.75 -5.50
C GLU A 476 10.53 -5.02 -4.65
N GLY A 477 10.38 -4.91 -3.34
CA GLY A 477 10.55 -6.00 -2.39
C GLY A 477 12.00 -6.41 -2.17
N CYS A 478 12.25 -7.05 -1.03
CA CYS A 478 13.59 -7.49 -0.66
C CYS A 478 13.57 -8.59 0.40
N ASP A 479 14.20 -9.72 0.11
CA ASP A 479 14.31 -10.86 1.02
C ASP A 479 15.75 -10.94 1.56
N VAL A 480 15.91 -10.79 2.87
CA VAL A 480 17.21 -10.67 3.53
C VAL A 480 17.29 -11.50 4.79
N LEU A 481 18.52 -11.86 5.14
CA LEU A 481 18.88 -12.44 6.42
C LEU A 481 19.68 -11.40 7.21
N HIS A 482 19.17 -10.98 8.35
CA HIS A 482 19.92 -10.19 9.34
C HIS A 482 20.73 -11.14 10.20
N PHE A 483 22.02 -10.86 10.42
CA PHE A 483 22.92 -11.72 11.16
C PHE A 483 23.93 -10.92 11.99
N VAL A 484 24.59 -11.59 12.93
CA VAL A 484 25.67 -11.02 13.72
C VAL A 484 27.00 -11.11 12.97
N ARG A 485 27.67 -9.98 12.80
CA ARG A 485 29.02 -9.87 12.22
C ARG A 485 30.03 -9.47 13.29
N TRP A 486 31.02 -10.34 13.56
CA TRP A 486 32.15 -10.03 14.45
C TRP A 486 33.28 -9.30 13.72
N GLY A 487 33.89 -8.32 14.38
CA GLY A 487 34.95 -7.45 13.82
C GLY A 487 36.32 -8.11 13.61
N GLY A 488 36.42 -9.45 13.62
CA GLY A 488 37.68 -10.20 13.66
C GLY A 488 38.03 -11.06 12.44
N GLY A 489 37.27 -11.00 11.34
CA GLY A 489 37.46 -11.93 10.21
C GLY A 489 37.69 -11.24 8.87
N LEU A 490 38.93 -11.34 8.37
CA LEU A 490 39.30 -11.28 6.94
C LEU A 490 39.56 -9.92 6.25
N ASP A 491 40.28 -8.98 6.90
CA ASP A 491 40.88 -7.83 6.19
C ASP A 491 42.41 -7.69 6.40
N SER A 492 43.05 -8.72 6.98
CA SER A 492 44.49 -8.72 7.32
C SER A 492 45.37 -9.61 6.43
N VAL A 493 44.84 -10.21 5.35
CA VAL A 493 45.62 -11.14 4.49
C VAL A 493 45.90 -10.62 3.08
N LEU A 494 45.52 -9.37 2.76
CA LEU A 494 45.94 -8.70 1.52
C LEU A 494 46.61 -7.34 1.82
N LYS A 495 47.61 -7.34 2.71
CA LYS A 495 48.72 -6.39 2.59
C LYS A 495 49.85 -7.13 1.90
N ASP A 496 49.80 -7.06 0.58
CA ASP A 496 50.88 -7.43 -0.32
C ASP A 496 52.11 -6.60 0.06
N ASP A 497 53.21 -7.30 0.32
CA ASP A 497 54.53 -6.78 0.62
C ASP A 497 55.10 -6.12 -0.65
N GLY A 498 54.72 -4.88 -0.88
CA GLY A 498 55.30 -4.02 -1.91
C GLY A 498 56.40 -3.14 -1.33
N GLU A 499 57.60 -3.70 -1.17
CA GLU A 499 58.83 -2.92 -0.98
C GLU A 499 59.00 -1.91 -2.13
N GLY A 500 59.09 -0.63 -1.79
CA GLY A 500 59.33 0.46 -2.72
C GLY A 500 60.12 1.56 -2.04
N GLU A 501 61.44 1.45 -2.18
CA GLU A 501 62.45 2.37 -1.67
C GLU A 501 62.16 3.84 -2.03
N GLY A 502 62.36 4.73 -1.06
CA GLY A 502 62.32 6.16 -1.27
C GLY A 502 63.65 6.68 -1.82
N GLU A 503 63.58 7.72 -2.66
CA GLU A 503 64.62 8.73 -2.83
C GLU A 503 64.05 9.95 -3.57
N GLY A 504 64.49 11.16 -3.20
CA GLY A 504 64.40 12.32 -4.09
C GLY A 504 63.84 13.64 -3.55
N LYS A 505 64.65 14.30 -2.70
CA LYS A 505 64.79 15.76 -2.46
C LYS A 505 64.05 16.76 -3.37
N GLY A 506 63.62 17.87 -2.75
CA GLY A 506 63.46 19.17 -3.41
C GLY A 506 62.91 20.26 -2.48
N GLU A 507 63.82 21.02 -1.85
CA GLU A 507 63.56 22.30 -1.17
C GLU A 507 63.08 23.36 -2.18
N ASP A 508 62.16 24.25 -1.79
CA ASP A 508 62.38 25.70 -1.88
C ASP A 508 61.41 26.48 -0.96
N GLY A 509 61.94 27.53 -0.36
CA GLY A 509 61.29 28.37 0.64
C GLY A 509 60.57 29.59 0.06
N GLY A 510 59.80 30.25 0.93
CA GLY A 510 59.17 31.52 0.63
C GLY A 510 58.33 32.01 1.80
N GLU A 511 58.98 32.66 2.76
CA GLU A 511 58.32 33.48 3.77
C GLU A 511 57.68 34.72 3.12
N HIS A 512 56.43 35.01 3.45
CA HIS A 512 55.91 36.37 3.37
C HIS A 512 54.87 36.58 4.47
N GLU A 513 55.23 37.40 5.46
CA GLU A 513 54.29 37.98 6.43
C GLU A 513 53.41 39.05 5.76
N GLY A 514 52.15 39.12 6.17
CA GLY A 514 51.20 40.18 5.83
C GLY A 514 49.85 39.99 6.52
N GLU A 515 49.59 40.80 7.53
CA GLU A 515 48.31 40.95 8.24
C GLU A 515 47.13 41.26 7.29
N ASP A 516 45.92 40.76 7.58
CA ASP A 516 44.74 41.54 8.00
C ASP A 516 43.41 40.77 7.81
N LYS A 517 42.60 40.80 8.89
CA LYS A 517 41.12 40.71 9.01
C LYS A 517 40.27 39.79 8.11
N GLY A 518 39.46 38.95 8.79
CA GLY A 518 38.09 38.66 8.33
C GLY A 518 37.52 37.34 8.83
N LYS A 519 36.71 37.38 9.91
CA LYS A 519 35.94 36.25 10.46
C LYS A 519 35.08 35.54 9.41
N GLY A 520 35.11 34.21 9.40
CA GLY A 520 34.09 33.39 8.75
C GLY A 520 34.47 31.91 8.61
N LYS A 521 34.19 31.11 9.65
CA LYS A 521 33.75 29.70 9.60
C LYS A 521 33.92 29.05 10.96
N GLN A 522 32.84 28.93 11.68
CA GLN A 522 32.67 27.92 12.72
C GLN A 522 31.17 27.65 12.78
N GLU A 523 30.77 26.49 12.25
CA GLU A 523 29.49 25.78 12.44
C GLU A 523 29.31 24.77 11.29
N THR A 524 30.16 23.74 11.29
CA THR A 524 29.86 22.44 10.64
C THR A 524 30.59 21.33 11.41
N GLU A 525 30.44 21.28 12.73
CA GLU A 525 30.92 20.14 13.53
C GLU A 525 29.92 19.65 14.59
N ASP A 526 28.78 20.33 14.80
CA ASP A 526 27.87 19.98 15.91
C ASP A 526 26.69 19.06 15.54
N ALA A 527 26.63 18.52 14.32
CA ALA A 527 25.59 17.55 13.92
C ALA A 527 26.09 16.08 13.87
N ALA A 528 27.41 15.85 13.99
CA ALA A 528 27.98 14.50 14.03
C ALA A 528 28.27 14.00 15.46
N ALA A 529 28.14 14.86 16.48
CA ALA A 529 28.58 14.56 17.84
C ALA A 529 27.49 13.99 18.77
N ALA A 530 26.26 13.78 18.29
CA ALA A 530 25.16 13.24 19.11
C ALA A 530 24.90 11.73 18.92
N ALA A 531 25.64 11.06 18.03
CA ALA A 531 25.48 9.63 17.75
C ALA A 531 26.45 8.72 18.54
N ASP A 532 27.36 9.29 19.35
CA ASP A 532 28.52 8.54 19.87
C ASP A 532 28.58 8.48 21.40
N ALA A 533 27.46 8.68 22.09
CA ALA A 533 27.46 8.80 23.56
C ALA A 533 27.10 7.53 24.34
N ASP A 534 26.87 6.37 23.70
CA ASP A 534 26.60 5.12 24.44
C ASP A 534 26.94 3.82 23.66
N SER A 535 27.95 3.85 22.80
CA SER A 535 28.52 2.60 22.27
C SER A 535 29.44 1.98 23.33
N GLU A 536 28.88 1.12 24.19
CA GLU A 536 29.69 0.02 24.70
C GLU A 536 30.39 -0.59 23.47
N GLN A 537 31.72 -0.61 23.45
CA GLN A 537 32.51 -1.12 22.34
C GLN A 537 32.23 -2.63 22.16
N ARG A 538 31.13 -2.95 21.48
CA ARG A 538 30.77 -4.29 21.05
C ARG A 538 31.77 -4.67 19.97
N ASP A 539 32.37 -5.84 20.08
CA ASP A 539 33.26 -6.43 19.07
C ASP A 539 32.47 -7.06 17.90
N TRP A 540 31.15 -6.87 17.89
CA TRP A 540 30.20 -7.34 16.90
C TRP A 540 29.15 -6.28 16.59
N GLN A 541 28.51 -6.40 15.43
CA GLN A 541 27.39 -5.58 14.99
C GLN A 541 26.40 -6.42 14.17
N TRP A 542 25.17 -5.95 14.00
CA TRP A 542 24.25 -6.54 13.04
C TRP A 542 24.61 -6.13 11.62
N ASP A 543 24.35 -7.03 10.68
CA ASP A 543 24.48 -6.81 9.25
C ASP A 543 23.38 -7.59 8.53
N ALA A 544 23.19 -7.32 7.24
CA ALA A 544 22.17 -7.99 6.44
C ALA A 544 22.73 -8.40 5.07
N GLU A 545 22.32 -9.56 4.60
CA GLU A 545 22.60 -10.03 3.25
C GLU A 545 21.34 -10.56 2.56
N ARG A 546 21.34 -10.63 1.23
CA ARG A 546 20.20 -11.20 0.49
C ARG A 546 20.05 -12.67 0.86
N TYR A 547 18.82 -13.05 1.19
CA TYR A 547 18.50 -14.42 1.51
C TYR A 547 18.67 -15.31 0.28
N SER A 548 19.32 -16.46 0.45
CA SER A 548 19.31 -17.54 -0.54
C SER A 548 19.07 -18.89 0.14
N SER A 549 18.11 -19.65 -0.40
CA SER A 549 17.75 -20.97 0.10
C SER A 549 18.91 -21.98 0.04
N ALA A 550 19.89 -21.76 -0.85
CA ALA A 550 21.10 -22.57 -0.96
C ALA A 550 22.09 -22.33 0.20
N GLN A 551 22.14 -21.12 0.77
CA GLN A 551 23.01 -20.80 1.92
C GLN A 551 22.45 -21.38 3.23
N GLU A 552 21.13 -21.43 3.39
CA GLU A 552 20.50 -22.01 4.58
C GLU A 552 20.61 -23.55 4.60
N ALA A 553 20.40 -24.22 3.46
CA ALA A 553 20.56 -25.68 3.35
C ALA A 553 22.01 -26.17 3.56
N ALA A 554 23.00 -25.34 3.22
CA ALA A 554 24.42 -25.64 3.46
C ALA A 554 24.80 -25.58 4.95
N THR A 555 24.07 -24.78 5.75
CA THR A 555 24.31 -24.62 7.19
C THR A 555 23.81 -25.82 7.99
N THR A 556 22.74 -26.47 7.54
CA THR A 556 22.12 -27.64 8.22
C THR A 556 22.81 -28.97 7.92
N THR A 557 23.56 -29.09 6.81
CA THR A 557 24.07 -30.39 6.33
C THR A 557 25.50 -30.72 6.78
N THR A 558 26.24 -29.78 7.36
CA THR A 558 27.69 -29.99 7.63
C THR A 558 27.94 -30.59 9.02
N THR A 559 27.39 -31.78 9.26
CA THR A 559 27.91 -32.73 10.25
C THR A 559 28.35 -33.97 9.49
N THR A 560 29.53 -33.94 8.84
CA THR A 560 30.47 -35.05 8.58
C THR A 560 31.35 -34.73 7.36
N THR A 561 32.67 -34.72 7.58
CA THR A 561 33.78 -34.70 6.59
C THR A 561 34.43 -33.33 6.27
N THR A 562 35.51 -33.08 7.00
CA THR A 562 36.76 -32.37 6.69
C THR A 562 36.99 -31.90 5.24
N THR A 563 36.75 -30.62 4.93
CA THR A 563 37.70 -29.72 4.22
C THR A 563 37.27 -28.25 4.41
N THR A 564 38.24 -27.35 4.52
CA THR A 564 38.17 -26.03 5.14
C THR A 564 37.47 -24.96 4.28
N THR A 565 36.18 -24.73 4.53
CA THR A 565 35.50 -23.41 4.45
C THR A 565 34.37 -23.43 5.47
N THR A 566 34.67 -23.03 6.70
CA THR A 566 33.73 -22.90 7.80
C THR A 566 32.71 -21.80 7.53
N SER A 567 31.53 -22.13 7.00
CA SER A 567 30.34 -21.31 7.23
C SER A 567 29.91 -21.53 8.68
N THR A 568 30.48 -20.76 9.60
CA THR A 568 30.04 -20.72 11.00
C THR A 568 28.59 -20.23 11.04
N SER A 569 27.67 -21.08 11.49
CA SER A 569 26.28 -20.71 11.72
C SER A 569 26.22 -19.55 12.74
N THR A 570 25.83 -18.36 12.28
CA THR A 570 25.69 -17.16 13.10
C THR A 570 24.23 -16.98 13.51
N PRO A 571 23.93 -16.40 14.70
CA PRO A 571 22.59 -15.90 15.01
C PRO A 571 22.06 -15.05 13.85
N SER A 572 20.83 -15.34 13.45
CA SER A 572 20.21 -14.67 12.31
C SER A 572 18.68 -14.69 12.36
N ILE A 573 18.05 -13.69 11.76
CA ILE A 573 16.60 -13.58 11.57
C ILE A 573 16.29 -13.13 10.14
N ARG A 574 15.29 -13.77 9.51
CA ARG A 574 14.87 -13.42 8.14
C ARG A 574 13.90 -12.25 8.17
N GLU A 575 14.09 -11.32 7.25
CA GLU A 575 13.14 -10.25 6.95
C GLU A 575 12.75 -10.34 5.48
N VAL A 576 11.44 -10.35 5.22
CA VAL A 576 10.87 -10.30 3.88
C VAL A 576 10.11 -8.99 3.72
N THR A 577 10.73 -8.08 2.98
CA THR A 577 10.06 -6.90 2.43
C THR A 577 9.22 -7.32 1.23
N MET A 578 7.91 -7.20 1.38
CA MET A 578 6.94 -7.63 0.39
C MET A 578 6.89 -6.69 -0.79
N ARG A 579 7.07 -7.24 -1.98
CA ARG A 579 6.89 -6.51 -3.24
C ARG A 579 5.44 -6.03 -3.38
N SER A 580 5.26 -4.81 -3.88
CA SER A 580 3.96 -4.15 -3.98
C SER A 580 2.96 -4.92 -4.84
N MET A 581 1.70 -4.92 -4.41
CA MET A 581 0.58 -5.45 -5.18
C MET A 581 0.10 -4.50 -6.28
N MET A 582 0.68 -3.30 -6.41
CA MET A 582 0.38 -2.40 -7.50
C MET A 582 0.80 -3.00 -8.85
N GLY A 583 0.03 -2.68 -9.88
CA GLY A 583 0.29 -3.20 -11.22
C GLY A 583 1.56 -2.67 -11.88
N ALA A 584 2.17 -1.61 -11.35
CA ALA A 584 3.48 -1.13 -11.80
C ALA A 584 4.62 -2.07 -11.37
N TYR A 585 4.46 -2.76 -10.24
CA TYR A 585 5.44 -3.67 -9.67
C TYR A 585 5.09 -5.15 -9.90
N GLY A 586 4.11 -5.41 -10.77
CA GLY A 586 3.76 -6.77 -11.20
C GLY A 586 2.66 -7.45 -10.39
N GLY A 587 2.06 -6.76 -9.42
CA GLY A 587 0.90 -7.27 -8.67
C GLY A 587 1.23 -8.48 -7.81
N TYR A 588 2.17 -8.32 -6.89
CA TYR A 588 2.66 -9.42 -6.06
C TYR A 588 1.80 -9.66 -4.81
N ALA A 589 1.83 -10.91 -4.36
CA ALA A 589 1.34 -11.36 -3.08
C ALA A 589 2.26 -12.46 -2.53
N GLY A 590 2.33 -12.59 -1.22
CA GLY A 590 3.06 -13.64 -0.51
C GLY A 590 2.13 -14.72 0.04
N LEU A 591 2.57 -15.97 -0.01
CA LEU A 591 1.88 -17.13 0.53
C LEU A 591 2.79 -17.76 1.59
N LEU A 592 2.65 -17.30 2.84
CA LEU A 592 3.43 -17.79 3.98
C LEU A 592 2.72 -18.98 4.65
N SER A 593 3.42 -20.09 4.79
CA SER A 593 3.03 -21.24 5.62
C SER A 593 3.88 -21.28 6.87
N VAL A 594 3.28 -21.52 8.03
CA VAL A 594 3.96 -21.73 9.31
C VAL A 594 3.39 -22.99 9.97
N TRP A 595 4.26 -23.91 10.37
CA TRP A 595 3.89 -25.19 10.99
C TRP A 595 4.87 -25.59 12.09
N PHE A 596 4.39 -26.37 13.04
CA PHE A 596 5.23 -26.90 14.11
C PHE A 596 5.72 -28.30 13.72
N ASP A 597 7.03 -28.49 13.65
CA ASP A 597 7.66 -29.78 13.41
C ASP A 597 7.76 -30.52 14.75
N MET A 598 6.92 -31.55 14.91
CA MET A 598 6.82 -32.34 16.15
C MET A 598 8.09 -33.16 16.42
N ASP A 599 8.89 -33.48 15.41
CA ASP A 599 10.13 -34.23 15.59
C ASP A 599 11.26 -33.30 16.07
N LYS A 600 11.31 -32.07 15.53
CA LYS A 600 12.28 -31.04 15.95
C LYS A 600 11.85 -30.29 17.21
N GLN A 601 10.57 -30.31 17.56
CA GLN A 601 9.97 -29.44 18.58
C GLN A 601 10.24 -27.95 18.30
N GLU A 602 10.21 -27.56 17.02
CA GLU A 602 10.44 -26.20 16.57
C GLU A 602 9.44 -25.79 15.49
N TRP A 603 9.18 -24.49 15.39
CA TRP A 603 8.41 -23.91 14.29
C TRP A 603 9.26 -23.77 13.03
N GLU A 604 8.66 -24.12 11.91
CA GLU A 604 9.21 -24.02 10.56
C GLU A 604 8.27 -23.15 9.71
N TYR A 605 8.83 -22.49 8.71
CA TYR A 605 8.06 -21.65 7.81
C TYR A 605 8.66 -21.58 6.41
N GLU A 606 7.83 -21.24 5.44
CA GLU A 606 8.25 -21.02 4.06
C GLU A 606 7.29 -20.04 3.39
N ILE A 607 7.79 -19.21 2.47
CA ILE A 607 7.01 -18.19 1.77
C ILE A 607 7.20 -18.28 0.26
N GLN A 608 6.09 -18.37 -0.47
CA GLN A 608 6.09 -18.29 -1.94
C GLN A 608 5.56 -16.93 -2.40
N MET A 609 6.27 -16.28 -3.33
CA MET A 609 5.77 -15.09 -4.02
C MET A 609 4.92 -15.47 -5.24
N CYS A 610 3.79 -14.82 -5.42
CA CYS A 610 2.88 -15.01 -6.55
C CYS A 610 2.60 -13.67 -7.24
N ALA A 611 2.85 -13.59 -8.56
CA ALA A 611 2.63 -12.38 -9.34
C ALA A 611 1.36 -12.49 -10.20
N ALA A 612 0.50 -11.49 -10.19
CA ALA A 612 -0.66 -11.38 -11.09
C ALA A 612 -0.31 -10.82 -12.47
N GLY A 613 0.81 -10.10 -12.58
CA GLY A 613 1.22 -9.38 -13.78
C GLY A 613 0.66 -7.97 -13.86
N VAL A 614 1.16 -7.16 -14.79
CA VAL A 614 0.91 -5.72 -14.82
C VAL A 614 -0.55 -5.33 -15.15
N GLN A 615 -1.00 -4.18 -14.62
CA GLN A 615 -2.38 -3.68 -14.81
C GLN A 615 -2.81 -3.48 -16.27
N HIS A 616 -1.87 -3.29 -17.21
CA HIS A 616 -2.19 -3.05 -18.62
C HIS A 616 -2.73 -4.31 -19.29
N ILE A 617 -2.28 -5.49 -18.85
CA ILE A 617 -2.81 -6.78 -19.30
C ILE A 617 -4.25 -6.90 -18.83
N TRP A 618 -4.51 -6.61 -17.55
CA TRP A 618 -5.86 -6.63 -16.98
C TRP A 618 -6.83 -5.74 -17.77
N TRP A 619 -6.43 -4.50 -18.06
CA TRP A 619 -7.21 -3.58 -18.90
C TRP A 619 -7.44 -4.11 -20.31
N ALA A 620 -6.39 -4.62 -20.97
CA ALA A 620 -6.49 -5.12 -22.33
C ALA A 620 -7.51 -6.26 -22.44
N VAL A 621 -7.49 -7.21 -21.50
CA VAL A 621 -8.45 -8.33 -21.44
C VAL A 621 -9.87 -7.80 -21.27
N HIS A 622 -10.12 -6.94 -20.29
CA HIS A 622 -11.46 -6.43 -20.02
C HIS A 622 -12.00 -5.53 -21.15
N VAL A 623 -11.14 -4.78 -21.84
CA VAL A 623 -11.52 -4.01 -23.03
C VAL A 623 -11.91 -4.94 -24.17
N VAL A 624 -11.16 -6.03 -24.41
CA VAL A 624 -11.51 -7.04 -25.41
C VAL A 624 -12.85 -7.71 -25.07
N ASP A 625 -13.11 -8.01 -23.80
CA ASP A 625 -14.38 -8.57 -23.34
C ASP A 625 -15.55 -7.62 -23.61
N LEU A 626 -15.41 -6.33 -23.26
CA LEU A 626 -16.45 -5.32 -23.49
C LEU A 626 -16.72 -5.11 -24.99
N VAL A 627 -15.68 -5.07 -25.83
CA VAL A 627 -15.83 -4.96 -27.29
C VAL A 627 -16.53 -6.20 -27.84
N THR A 628 -16.14 -7.39 -27.40
CA THR A 628 -16.75 -8.66 -27.81
C THR A 628 -18.23 -8.69 -27.46
N LEU A 629 -18.58 -8.36 -26.21
CA LEU A 629 -19.96 -8.27 -25.76
C LEU A 629 -20.77 -7.26 -26.58
N GLY A 630 -20.20 -6.07 -26.83
CA GLY A 630 -20.84 -5.04 -27.65
C GLY A 630 -21.15 -5.52 -29.07
N VAL A 631 -20.20 -6.21 -29.72
CA VAL A 631 -20.40 -6.79 -31.06
C VAL A 631 -21.46 -7.90 -31.03
N VAL A 632 -21.45 -8.76 -30.00
CA VAL A 632 -22.49 -9.81 -29.81
C VAL A 632 -23.87 -9.19 -29.72
N VAL A 633 -24.04 -8.14 -28.91
CA VAL A 633 -25.32 -7.43 -28.74
C VAL A 633 -25.78 -6.82 -30.07
N VAL A 634 -24.89 -6.15 -30.81
CA VAL A 634 -25.23 -5.58 -32.12
C VAL A 634 -25.66 -6.65 -33.11
N VAL A 635 -24.96 -7.79 -33.17
CA VAL A 635 -25.33 -8.92 -34.04
C VAL A 635 -26.69 -9.49 -33.63
N ALA A 636 -26.94 -9.68 -32.34
CA ALA A 636 -28.23 -10.16 -31.82
C ALA A 636 -29.38 -9.22 -32.20
N VAL A 637 -29.20 -7.90 -32.07
CA VAL A 637 -30.19 -6.89 -32.48
C VAL A 637 -30.43 -6.94 -33.99
N LEU A 638 -29.37 -7.05 -34.81
CA LEU A 638 -29.52 -7.18 -36.26
C LEU A 638 -30.29 -8.44 -36.63
N LEU A 639 -29.99 -9.57 -35.99
CA LEU A 639 -30.72 -10.83 -36.18
C LEU A 639 -32.21 -10.68 -35.82
N LEU A 640 -32.53 -10.08 -34.68
CA LEU A 640 -33.90 -9.81 -34.27
C LEU A 640 -34.64 -8.91 -35.27
N LEU A 641 -33.99 -7.83 -35.73
CA LEU A 641 -34.58 -6.92 -36.72
C LEU A 641 -34.85 -7.62 -38.06
N THR A 642 -33.96 -8.51 -38.50
CA THR A 642 -34.19 -9.33 -39.72
C THR A 642 -35.34 -10.32 -39.53
N ALA A 643 -35.44 -10.97 -38.36
CA ALA A 643 -36.52 -11.90 -38.05
C ALA A 643 -37.89 -11.20 -37.97
N VAL A 644 -37.95 -10.00 -37.40
CA VAL A 644 -39.18 -9.18 -37.33
C VAL A 644 -39.60 -8.70 -38.73
N ARG A 645 -38.66 -8.28 -39.58
CA ARG A 645 -38.96 -7.89 -40.98
C ARG A 645 -39.50 -9.07 -41.79
N SER A 646 -38.98 -10.28 -41.57
CA SER A 646 -39.45 -11.49 -42.25
C SER A 646 -40.86 -11.95 -41.81
N LYS A 647 -41.39 -11.44 -40.69
CA LYS A 647 -42.72 -11.80 -40.15
C LYS A 647 -43.85 -10.83 -40.54
N LYS A 648 -43.60 -9.74 -41.29
CA LYS A 648 -44.69 -8.89 -41.81
C LYS A 648 -45.42 -9.64 -42.94
N PRO A 649 -46.71 -9.98 -42.81
CA PRO A 649 -47.44 -10.72 -43.84
C PRO A 649 -47.71 -9.83 -45.06
N GLN A 650 -47.56 -10.44 -46.22
CA GLN A 650 -47.83 -9.90 -47.54
C GLN A 650 -49.35 -9.87 -47.81
N ASP A 651 -50.12 -9.14 -47.00
CA ASP A 651 -51.55 -8.90 -47.23
C ASP A 651 -51.77 -7.60 -48.02
N ARG A 652 -51.35 -7.58 -49.30
CA ARG A 652 -51.82 -6.56 -50.26
C ARG A 652 -51.41 -6.82 -51.71
N GLU A 653 -51.81 -7.95 -52.29
CA GLU A 653 -52.05 -8.02 -53.74
C GLU A 653 -52.68 -9.37 -54.10
N ASN A 654 -54.00 -9.39 -54.25
CA ASN A 654 -54.72 -10.33 -55.13
C ASN A 654 -56.15 -9.79 -55.34
N GLY A 655 -56.23 -8.62 -55.97
CA GLY A 655 -57.46 -8.09 -56.54
C GLY A 655 -57.40 -8.17 -58.06
N VAL A 656 -57.56 -9.36 -58.64
CA VAL A 656 -57.78 -9.51 -60.09
C VAL A 656 -59.00 -10.38 -60.35
N LYS A 657 -59.96 -9.75 -61.00
CA LYS A 657 -61.27 -10.25 -61.42
C LYS A 657 -61.14 -11.42 -62.40
N SER A 658 -61.72 -12.57 -62.07
CA SER A 658 -62.00 -13.64 -63.05
C SER A 658 -63.43 -13.51 -63.59
N ARG A 659 -63.53 -13.27 -64.90
CA ARG A 659 -64.75 -13.23 -65.72
C ARG A 659 -65.23 -14.68 -65.97
N PRO A 660 -66.54 -14.99 -65.98
CA PRO A 660 -67.00 -16.37 -66.18
C PRO A 660 -67.06 -16.70 -67.68
N GLN A 661 -66.46 -17.82 -68.07
CA GLN A 661 -66.62 -18.40 -69.41
C GLN A 661 -67.60 -19.57 -69.32
N LYS A 662 -68.74 -19.41 -70.00
CA LYS A 662 -69.71 -20.48 -70.29
C LYS A 662 -69.02 -21.64 -70.98
N VAL A 663 -69.31 -22.87 -70.53
CA VAL A 663 -69.42 -24.03 -71.43
C VAL A 663 -70.62 -24.86 -70.99
N ASP A 664 -71.53 -25.00 -71.95
CA ASP A 664 -72.71 -25.85 -71.92
C ASP A 664 -72.37 -27.29 -72.33
N LEU A 665 -73.12 -28.22 -71.74
CA LEU A 665 -73.69 -29.46 -72.30
C LEU A 665 -72.93 -30.81 -72.35
N LYS A 666 -73.68 -31.81 -71.82
CA LYS A 666 -73.84 -33.25 -72.18
C LYS A 666 -72.68 -34.18 -71.76
N LEU A 667 -72.92 -35.32 -71.12
CA LEU A 667 -74.08 -36.21 -71.02
C LEU A 667 -74.09 -36.89 -69.65
#